data_AF-A0A9B0T1H3-F1
#
_entry.id   AF-A0A9B0T1H3-F1
#
_cell.length_a   1.000
_cell.length_b   1.000
_cell.length_c   1.000
_cell.angle_alpha   90.00
_cell.angle_beta   90.00
_cell.angle_gamma   90.00
#
_symmetry.space_group_name_H-M   'P 1'
#
loop_
_entity.id
_entity.type
_entity.pdbx_description
1 polymer ?
#
loop_
_entity_poly.entity_id
_entity_poly.type
_entity_poly.pdbx_seq_one_letter_code
_entity_poly.pdbx_strand_id
1 'polypeptide(L)'
;MASLRTAKPWLRSYFKENYIPQVCEALLCGLLATCPEDPLRYLEVMIKYIIENGLERLLWDICIDPAVKPKIRRLSETYLEQLFGLEDQLMTPELMTKACNFYTGNLIKTYFRKTASATDEETQFRIQNLFYCQRLIHILTKWRDKARHKTRMREDELLLKHEIQLRKWKNKPKSKLGSEKFLSPEENASEISLKDDSFQCDISLLPGRALLQIFRHLSIRDLIACGQVCHSWMLMTQTSSLWNAIDFSTLKCMPIDKYVVSTLQRWRLNVLHLNFRGCFLKPKTLRSVSHCRNLQELNVSDCITLTDDSMKHISEGCPGVLYLNLSNTAITNRTMRLLPRNFPNLQNLSLAYCKKFTDKGLQYLNLGKGCHKLTYLDLSGCTQISVQGFKNIANSCSGIMHLTINDMPTLTDNCVKALVEKCSRITSIVFIGAPHISDCAFKALSTCNLRKIRFEGNKRITDSCFKFIDKHYPNIRHIYMVDCKGITDGSLRSLSVLRQLTVLNLANCVSIGDVGLKQFLEGPVSTRIRELNLSNCINLGDASIIKLSERCPNLNYLNLRNCEQLTDMGIGYIVSIFSLISVDLSGTVISNQGFCKGSLILEHLDVSYCRQLSDEIIKALAIYCISLTSLSVAGCPKITDAAMELLSAKCHYLHILDISGCILLTDKILENLERGCDQLRILKMRYCKHISEEAALRMSAFVQHQDYSPEDPPHWFGYDCEGKSLTECPTVDFELKYHHSVVDSFLEVDDSNEITG
;
A
#
# COMPACT_ATOMS: atom_id res chain seq x y z
N MET A 1 17.48 -23.70 26.23
CA MET A 1 18.35 -22.73 26.94
C MET A 1 17.73 -22.24 28.26
N ALA A 2 16.51 -21.67 28.28
CA ALA A 2 15.87 -21.22 29.53
C ALA A 2 15.58 -22.36 30.54
N SER A 3 15.31 -23.57 30.05
CA SER A 3 15.06 -24.80 30.81
C SER A 3 16.30 -25.46 31.44
N LEU A 4 17.52 -25.06 31.06
CA LEU A 4 18.77 -25.64 31.57
C LEU A 4 19.31 -24.90 32.80
N ARG A 5 18.54 -23.97 33.38
CA ARG A 5 18.95 -23.12 34.52
C ARG A 5 19.24 -23.87 35.82
N THR A 6 18.90 -25.15 35.90
CA THR A 6 19.19 -26.05 37.03
C THR A 6 20.19 -27.17 36.67
N ALA A 7 20.60 -27.29 35.40
CA ALA A 7 21.52 -28.34 34.94
C ALA A 7 22.98 -28.10 35.36
N LYS A 8 23.79 -29.17 35.44
CA LYS A 8 25.20 -29.11 35.89
C LYS A 8 26.03 -28.11 35.05
N PRO A 9 26.97 -27.34 35.66
CA PRO A 9 27.64 -26.21 35.01
C PRO A 9 28.41 -26.57 33.72
N TRP A 10 29.06 -27.73 33.69
CA TRP A 10 29.83 -28.18 32.52
C TRP A 10 28.94 -28.41 31.28
N LEU A 11 27.68 -28.85 31.48
CA LEU A 11 26.71 -29.06 30.40
C LEU A 11 26.29 -27.73 29.75
N ARG A 12 26.26 -26.64 30.53
CA ARG A 12 25.92 -25.30 30.01
C ARG A 12 27.07 -24.68 29.21
N SER A 13 28.32 -24.88 29.62
CA SER A 13 29.48 -24.42 28.84
C SER A 13 29.57 -25.13 27.49
N TYR A 14 29.34 -26.46 27.46
CA TYR A 14 29.40 -27.23 26.21
C TYR A 14 28.44 -26.72 25.13
N PHE A 15 27.17 -26.44 25.48
CA PHE A 15 26.18 -25.89 24.53
C PHE A 15 26.37 -24.41 24.18
N LYS A 16 27.07 -23.66 25.03
CA LYS A 16 27.40 -22.26 24.76
C LYS A 16 28.54 -22.14 23.75
N GLU A 17 29.46 -23.11 23.75
CA GLU A 17 30.60 -23.17 22.82
C GLU A 17 30.30 -23.95 21.53
N ASN A 18 29.38 -24.92 21.56
CA ASN A 18 29.08 -25.80 20.42
C ASN A 18 27.59 -25.79 20.03
N TYR A 19 26.99 -24.60 19.86
CA TYR A 19 25.59 -24.47 19.49
C TYR A 19 25.33 -24.93 18.04
N ILE A 20 24.74 -26.12 17.88
CA ILE A 20 24.45 -26.73 16.58
C ILE A 20 22.95 -27.09 16.53
N PRO A 21 22.13 -26.42 15.69
CA PRO A 21 20.68 -26.66 15.58
C PRO A 21 20.31 -28.13 15.33
N GLN A 22 21.14 -28.87 14.60
CA GLN A 22 20.94 -30.30 14.30
C GLN A 22 20.92 -31.19 15.55
N VAL A 23 21.64 -30.81 16.62
CA VAL A 23 21.62 -31.55 17.90
C VAL A 23 20.28 -31.34 18.61
N CYS A 24 19.77 -30.11 18.59
CA CYS A 24 18.44 -29.81 19.12
C CYS A 24 17.34 -30.56 18.35
N GLU A 25 17.46 -30.64 17.02
CA GLU A 25 16.52 -31.39 16.18
C GLU A 25 16.54 -32.89 16.50
N ALA A 26 17.72 -33.53 16.59
CA ALA A 26 17.82 -34.95 16.92
C ALA A 26 17.25 -35.28 18.32
N LEU A 27 17.56 -34.46 19.33
CA LEU A 27 17.04 -34.62 20.69
C LEU A 27 15.52 -34.43 20.76
N LEU A 28 14.99 -33.47 20.02
CA LEU A 28 13.55 -33.21 19.95
C LEU A 28 12.82 -34.36 19.23
N CYS A 29 13.39 -34.86 18.13
CA CYS A 29 12.89 -36.04 17.44
C CYS A 29 12.86 -37.28 18.35
N GLY A 30 13.92 -37.48 19.14
CA GLY A 30 13.98 -38.57 20.12
C GLY A 30 12.92 -38.46 21.22
N LEU A 31 12.73 -37.28 21.80
CA LEU A 31 11.69 -37.06 22.81
C LEU A 31 10.29 -37.35 22.29
N LEU A 32 10.00 -36.91 21.06
CA LEU A 32 8.70 -37.06 20.44
C LEU A 32 8.43 -38.50 19.98
N ALA A 33 9.47 -39.22 19.55
CA ALA A 33 9.34 -40.60 19.09
C ALA A 33 9.30 -41.61 20.24
N THR A 34 10.10 -41.40 21.29
CA THR A 34 10.26 -42.36 22.39
C THR A 34 9.32 -42.05 23.57
N CYS A 35 8.78 -40.84 23.67
CA CYS A 35 7.82 -40.38 24.69
C CYS A 35 8.14 -40.88 26.13
N PRO A 36 9.35 -40.60 26.64
CA PRO A 36 9.82 -41.14 27.92
C PRO A 36 9.08 -40.54 29.12
N GLU A 37 8.84 -41.34 30.17
CA GLU A 37 8.17 -40.90 31.40
C GLU A 37 8.92 -39.78 32.15
N ASP A 38 10.25 -39.72 32.03
CA ASP A 38 11.08 -38.62 32.53
C ASP A 38 11.88 -37.98 31.38
N PRO A 39 11.33 -36.92 30.75
CA PRO A 39 11.94 -36.23 29.62
C PRO A 39 13.29 -35.60 29.92
N LEU A 40 13.50 -35.15 31.17
CA LEU A 40 14.72 -34.45 31.56
C LEU A 40 15.87 -35.46 31.75
N ARG A 41 15.59 -36.59 32.40
CA ARG A 41 16.56 -37.68 32.53
C ARG A 41 16.90 -38.29 31.17
N TYR A 42 15.91 -38.45 30.29
CA TYR A 42 16.12 -38.91 28.92
C TYR A 42 17.04 -37.98 28.11
N LEU A 43 16.75 -36.67 28.14
CA LEU A 43 17.58 -35.67 27.48
C LEU A 43 19.01 -35.70 28.01
N GLU A 44 19.20 -35.83 29.33
CA GLU A 44 20.54 -35.89 29.91
C GLU A 44 21.34 -37.10 29.42
N VAL A 45 20.70 -38.27 29.27
CA VAL A 45 21.32 -39.50 28.76
C VAL A 45 21.66 -39.37 27.27
N MET A 46 20.73 -38.87 26.44
CA MET A 46 20.96 -38.70 25.01
C MET A 46 22.01 -37.64 24.69
N ILE A 47 22.08 -36.56 25.48
CA ILE A 47 23.12 -35.55 25.36
C ILE A 47 24.50 -36.14 25.66
N LYS A 48 24.64 -36.97 26.71
CA LYS A 48 25.90 -37.67 27.01
C LYS A 48 26.28 -38.61 25.87
N TYR A 49 25.32 -39.36 25.32
CA TYR A 49 25.54 -40.24 24.18
C TYR A 49 26.05 -39.50 22.93
N ILE A 50 25.50 -38.32 22.62
CA ILE A 50 25.97 -37.48 21.50
C ILE A 50 27.39 -36.96 21.75
N ILE A 51 27.71 -36.59 22.99
CA ILE A 51 29.04 -36.11 23.38
C ILE A 51 30.08 -37.23 23.21
N GLU A 52 29.76 -38.45 23.62
CA GLU A 52 30.67 -39.61 23.53
C GLU A 52 30.92 -40.09 22.09
N ASN A 53 29.93 -39.95 21.20
CA ASN A 53 30.03 -40.41 19.81
C ASN A 53 30.52 -39.35 18.82
N GLY A 54 30.66 -38.09 19.27
CA GLY A 54 31.10 -36.97 18.44
C GLY A 54 30.04 -36.48 17.43
N LEU A 55 30.19 -35.23 16.99
CA LEU A 55 29.20 -34.53 16.15
C LEU A 55 29.27 -34.90 14.66
N GLU A 56 30.35 -35.54 14.22
CA GLU A 56 30.59 -35.88 12.80
C GLU A 56 29.66 -36.99 12.28
N ARG A 57 29.02 -37.76 13.17
CA ARG A 57 28.08 -38.84 12.83
C ARG A 57 26.64 -38.56 13.26
N LEU A 58 26.32 -37.29 13.53
CA LEU A 58 25.01 -36.88 14.03
C LEU A 58 23.93 -37.04 12.95
N LEU A 59 23.15 -38.11 13.04
CA LEU A 59 21.95 -38.33 12.24
C LEU A 59 20.70 -37.88 13.00
N TRP A 60 19.67 -37.44 12.27
CA TRP A 60 18.43 -36.91 12.85
C TRP A 60 17.67 -37.93 13.72
N ASP A 61 17.92 -39.22 13.53
CA ASP A 61 17.24 -40.35 14.18
C ASP A 61 18.10 -41.05 15.24
N ILE A 62 19.23 -40.44 15.63
CA ILE A 62 20.20 -41.04 16.55
C ILE A 62 19.66 -41.16 17.99
N CYS A 63 18.72 -40.28 18.36
CA CYS A 63 18.07 -40.29 19.66
C CYS A 63 16.72 -41.03 19.64
N ILE A 64 16.44 -41.85 18.63
CA ILE A 64 15.22 -42.67 18.56
C ILE A 64 15.61 -44.12 18.89
N ASP A 65 14.82 -44.76 19.77
CA ASP A 65 15.06 -46.16 20.14
C ASP A 65 15.08 -47.06 18.89
N PRO A 66 16.11 -47.92 18.71
CA PRO A 66 16.21 -48.84 17.58
C PRO A 66 14.97 -49.70 17.33
N ALA A 67 14.19 -50.03 18.36
CA ALA A 67 12.96 -50.82 18.25
C ALA A 67 11.82 -50.05 17.57
N VAL A 68 11.83 -48.71 17.66
CA VAL A 68 10.81 -47.80 17.10
C VAL A 68 11.32 -47.08 15.85
N LYS A 69 12.56 -47.36 15.45
CA LYS A 69 13.26 -46.69 14.36
C LYS A 69 12.65 -47.09 13.00
N PRO A 70 12.21 -46.14 12.17
CA PRO A 70 11.57 -46.46 10.90
C PRO A 70 12.55 -47.09 9.91
N LYS A 71 12.18 -48.24 9.32
CA LYS A 71 13.02 -49.03 8.39
C LYS A 71 13.20 -48.43 6.98
N ILE A 72 12.98 -47.12 6.79
CA ILE A 72 13.09 -46.51 5.46
C ILE A 72 14.52 -46.01 5.25
N ARG A 73 15.32 -46.81 4.54
CA ARG A 73 16.62 -46.40 4.00
C ARG A 73 16.39 -45.56 2.74
N ARG A 74 16.69 -44.26 2.83
CA ARG A 74 16.83 -43.25 1.75
C ARG A 74 15.73 -43.25 0.69
N LEU A 75 15.00 -42.14 0.58
CA LEU A 75 14.39 -41.72 -0.68
C LEU A 75 15.52 -41.63 -1.72
N SER A 76 15.63 -42.58 -2.64
CA SER A 76 16.56 -42.48 -3.75
C SER A 76 16.03 -41.46 -4.75
N GLU A 77 16.94 -40.67 -5.32
CA GLU A 77 16.68 -39.62 -6.33
C GLU A 77 15.83 -40.12 -7.52
N THR A 78 15.86 -41.42 -7.79
CA THR A 78 15.16 -42.08 -8.90
C THR A 78 13.63 -42.11 -8.81
N TYR A 79 13.03 -41.94 -7.63
CA TYR A 79 11.56 -41.98 -7.48
C TYR A 79 10.90 -40.64 -7.86
N LEU A 80 11.63 -39.52 -7.79
CA LEU A 80 11.15 -38.20 -8.20
C LEU A 80 11.19 -38.03 -9.72
N GLU A 81 12.18 -38.61 -10.40
CA GLU A 81 12.30 -38.57 -11.86
C GLU A 81 11.19 -39.40 -12.54
N GLN A 82 10.85 -40.57 -12.00
CA GLN A 82 9.75 -41.40 -12.53
C GLN A 82 8.36 -40.77 -12.33
N LEU A 83 8.16 -39.96 -11.30
CA LEU A 83 6.85 -39.37 -10.98
C LEU A 83 6.56 -38.09 -11.77
N PHE A 84 7.61 -37.38 -12.20
CA PHE A 84 7.47 -36.04 -12.78
C PHE A 84 8.09 -35.86 -14.17
N GLY A 85 8.75 -36.87 -14.74
CA GLY A 85 9.21 -36.86 -16.14
C GLY A 85 9.97 -35.58 -16.52
N LEU A 86 10.94 -35.18 -15.70
CA LEU A 86 11.64 -33.90 -15.85
C LEU A 86 12.77 -34.00 -16.87
N GLU A 87 12.51 -33.63 -18.11
CA GLU A 87 13.53 -33.01 -18.97
C GLU A 87 13.38 -31.47 -18.85
N ASP A 88 14.38 -30.83 -18.26
CA ASP A 88 14.69 -29.39 -18.30
C ASP A 88 13.59 -28.36 -17.96
N GLN A 89 12.77 -28.57 -16.92
CA GLN A 89 11.94 -27.52 -16.33
C GLN A 89 12.25 -27.24 -14.84
N LEU A 90 12.28 -25.96 -14.48
CA LEU A 90 12.49 -25.48 -13.11
C LEU A 90 11.34 -25.96 -12.18
N MET A 91 11.70 -26.58 -11.05
CA MET A 91 10.77 -26.89 -9.95
C MET A 91 10.01 -25.64 -9.48
N THR A 92 8.69 -25.58 -9.75
CA THR A 92 7.81 -24.47 -9.35
C THR A 92 7.31 -24.61 -7.90
N PRO A 93 6.91 -23.52 -7.23
CA PRO A 93 6.34 -23.55 -5.89
C PRO A 93 5.09 -24.45 -5.77
N GLU A 94 4.25 -24.57 -6.82
CA GLU A 94 3.08 -25.45 -6.79
C GLU A 94 3.48 -26.94 -6.82
N LEU A 95 4.48 -27.30 -7.64
CA LEU A 95 5.04 -28.67 -7.70
C LEU A 95 5.63 -29.09 -6.35
N MET A 96 6.28 -28.15 -5.66
CA MET A 96 6.82 -28.38 -4.31
C MET A 96 5.73 -28.53 -3.26
N THR A 97 4.63 -27.78 -3.39
CA THR A 97 3.47 -27.86 -2.49
C THR A 97 2.75 -29.20 -2.66
N LYS A 98 2.57 -29.68 -3.89
CA LYS A 98 2.00 -31.02 -4.17
C LYS A 98 2.88 -32.15 -3.64
N ALA A 99 4.20 -32.09 -3.84
CA ALA A 99 5.13 -33.10 -3.31
C ALA A 99 5.14 -33.12 -1.77
N CYS A 100 5.10 -31.94 -1.14
CA CYS A 100 5.04 -31.81 0.32
C CYS A 100 3.72 -32.37 0.86
N ASN A 101 2.57 -32.06 0.23
CA ASN A 101 1.26 -32.56 0.64
C ASN A 101 1.14 -34.08 0.51
N PHE A 102 1.66 -34.67 -0.57
CA PHE A 102 1.68 -36.12 -0.77
C PHE A 102 2.56 -36.83 0.28
N TYR A 103 3.76 -36.34 0.53
CA TYR A 103 4.68 -36.92 1.51
C TYR A 103 4.15 -36.81 2.94
N THR A 104 3.52 -35.67 3.26
CA THR A 104 2.92 -35.40 4.58
C THR A 104 1.66 -36.23 4.81
N GLY A 105 0.80 -36.39 3.79
CA GLY A 105 -0.39 -37.24 3.84
C GLY A 105 -0.05 -38.71 4.09
N ASN A 106 1.01 -39.22 3.47
CA ASN A 106 1.47 -40.60 3.71
C ASN A 106 2.14 -40.76 5.08
N LEU A 107 2.96 -39.81 5.54
CA LEU A 107 3.56 -39.84 6.88
C LEU A 107 2.51 -39.82 8.00
N ILE A 108 1.46 -38.99 7.86
CA ILE A 108 0.35 -38.92 8.81
C ILE A 108 -0.41 -40.25 8.86
N LYS A 109 -0.72 -40.84 7.70
CA LYS A 109 -1.39 -42.16 7.62
C LYS A 109 -0.55 -43.30 8.21
N THR A 110 0.78 -43.23 8.10
CA THR A 110 1.68 -44.35 8.44
C THR A 110 2.10 -44.34 9.91
N TYR A 111 2.28 -43.16 10.53
CA TYR A 111 2.84 -43.06 11.89
C TYR A 111 1.84 -42.68 12.98
N PHE A 112 0.73 -42.01 12.65
CA PHE A 112 -0.18 -41.44 13.66
C PHE A 112 -1.51 -42.19 13.79
N ARG A 113 -1.72 -43.29 13.05
CA ARG A 113 -2.89 -44.18 13.23
C ARG A 113 -2.88 -44.95 14.56
N LYS A 114 -1.72 -45.13 15.19
CA LYS A 114 -1.59 -45.88 16.46
C LYS A 114 -1.70 -45.01 17.72
N THR A 115 -1.59 -43.69 17.61
CA THR A 115 -1.81 -42.73 18.70
C THR A 115 -3.27 -42.27 18.77
N ALA A 116 -4.21 -43.18 18.49
CA ALA A 116 -5.65 -42.91 18.46
C ALA A 116 -6.32 -43.10 19.84
N SER A 117 -5.57 -43.42 20.89
CA SER A 117 -6.16 -43.94 22.14
C SER A 117 -5.90 -43.14 23.41
N ALA A 118 -5.33 -41.93 23.39
CA ALA A 118 -4.91 -41.30 24.66
C ALA A 118 -4.92 -39.76 24.79
N THR A 119 -5.40 -38.95 23.84
CA THR A 119 -5.45 -37.49 24.06
C THR A 119 -6.64 -36.83 23.36
N ASP A 120 -7.21 -35.82 24.03
CA ASP A 120 -8.36 -35.01 23.61
C ASP A 120 -8.11 -34.25 22.28
N GLU A 121 -9.08 -34.31 21.36
CA GLU A 121 -8.95 -33.89 19.95
C GLU A 121 -8.54 -32.41 19.79
N GLU A 122 -9.00 -31.54 20.69
CA GLU A 122 -8.73 -30.10 20.65
C GLU A 122 -7.27 -29.77 20.99
N THR A 123 -6.67 -30.53 21.92
CA THR A 123 -5.27 -30.35 22.33
C THR A 123 -4.32 -30.85 21.24
N GLN A 124 -4.72 -31.93 20.55
CA GLN A 124 -3.99 -32.50 19.42
C GLN A 124 -3.97 -31.54 18.21
N PHE A 125 -5.11 -30.93 17.88
CA PHE A 125 -5.20 -29.96 16.79
C PHE A 125 -4.37 -28.70 17.05
N ARG A 126 -4.36 -28.20 18.30
CA ARG A 126 -3.57 -27.01 18.68
C ARG A 126 -2.07 -27.28 18.62
N ILE A 127 -1.61 -28.44 19.07
CA ILE A 127 -0.19 -28.83 18.97
C ILE A 127 0.20 -29.04 17.50
N GLN A 128 -0.64 -29.70 16.70
CA GLN A 128 -0.41 -29.86 15.25
C GLN A 128 -0.31 -28.51 14.52
N ASN A 129 -1.20 -27.56 14.82
CA ASN A 129 -1.17 -26.22 14.21
C ASN A 129 0.05 -25.40 14.66
N LEU A 130 0.46 -25.48 15.93
CA LEU A 130 1.65 -24.80 16.43
C LEU A 130 2.92 -25.30 15.72
N PHE A 131 3.09 -26.61 15.57
CA PHE A 131 4.23 -27.18 14.85
C PHE A 131 4.17 -26.90 13.34
N TYR A 132 2.98 -26.93 12.74
CA TYR A 132 2.75 -26.56 11.33
C TYR A 132 3.16 -25.11 11.05
N CYS A 133 2.66 -24.15 11.82
CA CYS A 133 2.98 -22.74 11.69
C CYS A 133 4.47 -22.47 11.90
N GLN A 134 5.10 -23.13 12.88
CA GLN A 134 6.50 -22.88 13.22
C GLN A 134 7.46 -23.49 12.17
N ARG A 135 7.14 -24.65 11.58
CA ARG A 135 7.88 -25.20 10.42
C ARG A 135 7.67 -24.37 9.16
N LEU A 136 6.45 -23.90 8.89
CA LEU A 136 6.17 -23.00 7.77
C LEU A 136 6.95 -21.70 7.89
N ILE A 137 6.95 -21.06 9.07
CA ILE A 137 7.72 -19.84 9.32
C ILE A 137 9.21 -20.10 9.08
N HIS A 138 9.76 -21.22 9.56
CA HIS A 138 11.18 -21.57 9.37
C HIS A 138 11.54 -21.86 7.90
N ILE A 139 10.70 -22.62 7.18
CA ILE A 139 10.92 -22.93 5.76
C ILE A 139 10.77 -21.66 4.92
N LEU A 140 9.71 -20.87 5.14
CA LEU A 140 9.46 -19.61 4.45
C LEU A 140 10.56 -18.59 4.73
N THR A 141 11.09 -18.51 5.94
CA THR A 141 12.25 -17.63 6.23
C THR A 141 13.50 -18.10 5.49
N LYS A 142 13.85 -19.39 5.57
CA LYS A 142 15.05 -19.95 4.89
C LYS A 142 14.94 -19.87 3.37
N TRP A 143 13.75 -20.06 2.82
CA TRP A 143 13.46 -19.92 1.38
C TRP A 143 13.40 -18.48 0.92
N ARG A 144 12.76 -17.57 1.67
CA ARG A 144 12.82 -16.13 1.41
C ARG A 144 14.26 -15.62 1.41
N ASP A 145 15.07 -16.10 2.34
CA ASP A 145 16.48 -15.70 2.44
C ASP A 145 17.31 -16.29 1.28
N LYS A 146 17.00 -17.52 0.81
CA LYS A 146 17.61 -18.14 -0.39
C LYS A 146 17.16 -17.49 -1.70
N ALA A 147 15.89 -17.10 -1.81
CA ALA A 147 15.34 -16.36 -2.95
C ALA A 147 15.94 -14.95 -3.00
N ARG A 148 15.98 -14.23 -1.88
CA ARG A 148 16.71 -12.96 -1.75
C ARG A 148 18.18 -13.12 -2.13
N HIS A 149 18.83 -14.22 -1.74
CA HIS A 149 20.21 -14.49 -2.13
C HIS A 149 20.37 -14.76 -3.63
N LYS A 150 19.47 -15.51 -4.27
CA LYS A 150 19.51 -15.81 -5.72
C LYS A 150 19.17 -14.58 -6.58
N THR A 151 18.22 -13.76 -6.14
CA THR A 151 17.92 -12.45 -6.75
C THR A 151 19.09 -11.49 -6.57
N ARG A 152 19.70 -11.43 -5.37
CA ARG A 152 20.95 -10.70 -5.13
C ARG A 152 22.08 -11.14 -6.06
N MET A 153 22.26 -12.44 -6.28
CA MET A 153 23.30 -12.94 -7.20
C MET A 153 23.06 -12.49 -8.64
N ARG A 154 21.83 -12.56 -9.16
CA ARG A 154 21.50 -12.05 -10.52
C ARG A 154 21.67 -10.53 -10.63
N GLU A 155 21.33 -9.79 -9.59
CA GLU A 155 21.39 -8.32 -9.60
C GLU A 155 22.81 -7.79 -9.32
N ASP A 156 23.59 -8.44 -8.46
CA ASP A 156 25.03 -8.19 -8.29
C ASP A 156 25.77 -8.53 -9.59
N GLU A 157 25.35 -9.57 -10.32
CA GLU A 157 25.90 -9.91 -11.64
C GLU A 157 25.53 -8.85 -12.70
N LEU A 158 24.32 -8.28 -12.67
CA LEU A 158 23.90 -7.17 -13.54
C LEU A 158 24.63 -5.86 -13.24
N LEU A 159 24.78 -5.51 -11.96
CA LEU A 159 25.55 -4.32 -11.52
C LEU A 159 27.04 -4.49 -11.80
N LEU A 160 27.59 -5.68 -11.60
CA LEU A 160 28.97 -6.00 -11.94
C LEU A 160 29.18 -5.98 -13.46
N LYS A 161 28.25 -6.51 -14.27
CA LYS A 161 28.26 -6.40 -15.73
C LYS A 161 28.20 -4.93 -16.19
N HIS A 162 27.39 -4.10 -15.55
CA HIS A 162 27.35 -2.64 -15.80
C HIS A 162 28.68 -1.96 -15.46
N GLU A 163 29.23 -2.23 -14.28
CA GLU A 163 30.49 -1.65 -13.82
C GLU A 163 31.69 -2.10 -14.67
N ILE A 164 31.68 -3.36 -15.12
CA ILE A 164 32.66 -3.92 -16.07
C ILE A 164 32.50 -3.31 -17.46
N GLN A 165 31.29 -3.15 -17.99
CA GLN A 165 31.04 -2.49 -19.28
C GLN A 165 31.49 -1.02 -19.24
N LEU A 166 31.16 -0.28 -18.18
CA LEU A 166 31.63 1.10 -17.96
C LEU A 166 33.16 1.18 -17.92
N ARG A 167 33.84 0.23 -17.28
CA ARG A 167 35.32 0.15 -17.25
C ARG A 167 35.90 -0.22 -18.62
N LYS A 168 35.29 -1.17 -19.34
CA LYS A 168 35.70 -1.55 -20.71
C LYS A 168 35.58 -0.38 -21.68
N TRP A 169 34.57 0.46 -21.52
CA TRP A 169 34.35 1.62 -22.40
C TRP A 169 35.20 2.83 -22.01
N LYS A 170 35.53 3.02 -20.72
CA LYS A 170 36.55 4.01 -20.28
C LYS A 170 37.96 3.67 -20.78
N ASN A 171 38.27 2.39 -20.94
CA ASN A 171 39.59 1.91 -21.35
C ASN A 171 39.73 1.72 -22.87
N LYS A 172 38.69 2.02 -23.68
CA LYS A 172 38.89 2.15 -25.13
C LYS A 172 39.66 3.45 -25.39
N PRO A 173 40.85 3.40 -26.02
CA PRO A 173 41.57 4.60 -26.37
C PRO A 173 40.69 5.47 -27.27
N LYS A 174 40.77 6.79 -27.09
CA LYS A 174 40.27 7.77 -28.07
C LYS A 174 41.02 7.55 -29.39
N SER A 175 40.60 6.60 -30.21
CA SER A 175 41.09 6.42 -31.56
C SER A 175 39.91 6.34 -32.51
N LYS A 176 39.88 7.34 -33.41
CA LYS A 176 38.89 7.65 -34.43
C LYS A 176 37.58 8.26 -33.93
N LEU A 177 37.71 9.51 -33.46
CA LEU A 177 36.73 10.55 -33.70
C LEU A 177 36.66 10.78 -35.23
N GLY A 178 35.90 9.94 -35.93
CA GLY A 178 35.55 10.15 -37.33
C GLY A 178 34.17 10.77 -37.39
N SER A 179 34.13 12.10 -37.49
CA SER A 179 33.07 12.89 -38.13
C SER A 179 31.70 12.22 -38.33
N GLU A 180 30.87 12.19 -37.29
CA GLU A 180 29.44 12.41 -37.47
C GLU A 180 29.11 13.72 -36.78
N LYS A 181 28.95 14.74 -37.62
CA LYS A 181 28.53 16.07 -37.22
C LYS A 181 27.20 15.94 -36.48
N PHE A 182 27.16 16.53 -35.29
CA PHE A 182 25.94 17.12 -34.74
C PHE A 182 25.22 17.90 -35.85
N LEU A 183 24.01 17.49 -36.20
CA LEU A 183 23.05 18.41 -36.81
C LEU A 183 22.46 19.23 -35.67
N SER A 184 22.75 20.53 -35.70
CA SER A 184 22.05 21.55 -34.93
C SER A 184 20.54 21.48 -35.21
N PRO A 185 19.69 21.83 -34.23
CA PRO A 185 18.24 21.68 -34.33
C PRO A 185 17.64 22.89 -35.04
N GLU A 186 17.91 23.07 -36.33
CA GLU A 186 17.24 24.05 -37.18
C GLU A 186 17.55 23.68 -38.63
N GLU A 187 16.50 23.61 -39.45
CA GLU A 187 16.47 23.47 -40.92
C GLU A 187 16.17 22.07 -41.52
N ASN A 188 15.02 22.08 -42.21
CA ASN A 188 14.59 21.32 -43.38
C ASN A 188 13.93 19.95 -43.20
N ALA A 189 12.59 20.02 -43.20
CA ALA A 189 11.71 19.00 -43.75
C ALA A 189 11.95 18.84 -45.27
N SER A 190 12.40 17.67 -45.72
CA SER A 190 12.09 17.16 -47.06
C SER A 190 12.33 15.65 -47.14
N GLU A 191 11.27 14.93 -47.50
CA GLU A 191 11.19 13.63 -48.20
C GLU A 191 12.25 12.55 -47.92
N ILE A 192 11.84 11.53 -47.15
CA ILE A 192 12.47 10.20 -47.21
C ILE A 192 11.47 9.23 -47.85
N SER A 193 11.87 8.75 -49.02
CA SER A 193 11.22 7.69 -49.80
C SER A 193 11.18 6.38 -49.02
N LEU A 194 9.98 5.83 -48.87
CA LEU A 194 9.69 4.52 -48.28
C LEU A 194 9.99 3.41 -49.29
N LYS A 195 10.87 2.46 -48.91
CA LYS A 195 10.81 1.06 -49.36
C LYS A 195 11.16 0.14 -48.18
N ASP A 196 10.28 -0.84 -47.97
CA ASP A 196 10.23 -1.99 -47.05
C ASP A 196 11.61 -2.59 -46.68
N ASP A 197 11.86 -3.18 -45.49
CA ASP A 197 11.04 -4.08 -44.67
C ASP A 197 11.59 -4.16 -43.22
N SER A 198 10.75 -4.50 -42.23
CA SER A 198 10.98 -4.51 -40.76
C SER A 198 10.90 -3.15 -40.06
N PHE A 199 9.70 -2.77 -39.61
CA PHE A 199 9.52 -1.70 -38.63
C PHE A 199 10.04 -2.15 -37.26
N GLN A 200 11.35 -2.19 -37.10
CA GLN A 200 11.95 -2.10 -35.78
C GLN A 200 11.91 -0.62 -35.41
N CYS A 201 10.93 -0.24 -34.58
CA CYS A 201 10.79 1.13 -34.10
C CYS A 201 12.04 1.49 -33.27
N ASP A 202 13.07 2.03 -33.91
CA ASP A 202 14.29 2.44 -33.23
C ASP A 202 14.01 3.77 -32.54
N ILE A 203 13.91 3.71 -31.20
CA ILE A 203 13.64 4.87 -30.37
C ILE A 203 14.68 5.98 -30.59
N SER A 204 15.87 5.67 -31.10
CA SER A 204 16.91 6.67 -31.40
C SER A 204 16.53 7.64 -32.52
N LEU A 205 15.47 7.34 -33.29
CA LEU A 205 14.86 8.22 -34.28
C LEU A 205 13.94 9.29 -33.66
N LEU A 206 13.55 9.14 -32.39
CA LEU A 206 12.74 10.15 -31.70
C LEU A 206 13.58 11.39 -31.36
N PRO A 207 12.99 12.60 -31.40
CA PRO A 207 13.67 13.80 -30.95
C PRO A 207 14.17 13.66 -29.50
N GLY A 208 15.38 14.15 -29.21
CA GLY A 208 15.99 14.01 -27.89
C GLY A 208 15.12 14.51 -26.72
N ARG A 209 14.24 15.50 -26.95
CA ARG A 209 13.26 15.96 -25.96
C ARG A 209 12.19 14.91 -25.63
N ALA A 210 11.69 14.19 -26.64
CA ALA A 210 10.70 13.12 -26.44
C ALA A 210 11.33 11.94 -25.68
N LEU A 211 12.54 11.55 -26.04
CA LEU A 211 13.32 10.51 -25.34
C LEU A 211 13.57 10.86 -23.88
N LEU A 212 13.91 12.12 -23.58
CA LEU A 212 14.06 12.58 -22.21
C LEU A 212 12.77 12.50 -21.40
N GLN A 213 11.61 12.78 -22.01
CA GLN A 213 10.32 12.60 -21.33
C GLN A 213 10.06 11.12 -21.06
N ILE A 214 10.30 10.24 -22.03
CA ILE A 214 10.15 8.79 -21.86
C ILE A 214 11.03 8.30 -20.70
N PHE A 215 12.33 8.64 -20.71
CA PHE A 215 13.28 8.16 -19.71
C PHE A 215 13.02 8.76 -18.32
N ARG A 216 12.38 9.93 -18.23
CA ARG A 216 12.00 10.54 -16.95
C ARG A 216 10.94 9.74 -16.19
N HIS A 217 10.15 8.92 -16.87
CA HIS A 217 9.15 8.05 -16.26
C HIS A 217 9.72 6.69 -15.82
N LEU A 218 10.97 6.38 -16.18
CA LEU A 218 11.59 5.11 -15.85
C LEU A 218 12.13 5.09 -14.41
N SER A 219 12.07 3.92 -13.76
CA SER A 219 12.73 3.73 -12.48
C SER A 219 14.26 3.76 -12.65
N ILE A 220 14.99 3.96 -11.55
CA ILE A 220 16.46 3.85 -11.57
C ILE A 220 16.90 2.50 -12.13
N ARG A 221 16.20 1.42 -11.78
CA ARG A 221 16.51 0.06 -12.25
C ARG A 221 16.41 -0.01 -13.78
N ASP A 222 15.33 0.55 -14.32
CA ASP A 222 15.05 0.51 -15.76
C ASP A 222 16.01 1.43 -16.51
N LEU A 223 16.34 2.60 -15.96
CA LEU A 223 17.37 3.49 -16.52
C LEU A 223 18.74 2.81 -16.64
N ILE A 224 19.13 2.01 -15.63
CA ILE A 224 20.38 1.23 -15.71
C ILE A 224 20.28 0.19 -16.83
N ALA A 225 19.17 -0.52 -16.93
CA ALA A 225 18.94 -1.52 -17.98
C ALA A 225 18.98 -0.87 -19.37
N CYS A 226 18.34 0.29 -19.55
CA CYS A 226 18.40 1.10 -20.76
C CYS A 226 19.85 1.45 -21.14
N GLY A 227 20.67 1.83 -20.16
CA GLY A 227 22.08 2.12 -20.38
C GLY A 227 22.93 0.92 -20.82
N GLN A 228 22.39 -0.30 -20.82
CA GLN A 228 23.04 -1.52 -21.28
C GLN A 228 22.60 -1.97 -22.68
N VAL A 229 21.56 -1.35 -23.26
CA VAL A 229 20.98 -1.77 -24.54
C VAL A 229 21.92 -1.45 -25.71
N CYS A 230 22.28 -0.17 -25.87
CA CYS A 230 23.18 0.26 -26.93
C CYS A 230 23.96 1.53 -26.54
N HIS A 231 24.94 1.93 -27.36
CA HIS A 231 25.78 3.09 -27.08
C HIS A 231 24.98 4.41 -27.02
N SER A 232 23.98 4.56 -27.90
CA SER A 232 23.09 5.72 -27.91
C SER A 232 22.31 5.83 -26.58
N TRP A 233 21.68 4.74 -26.14
CA TRP A 233 20.93 4.71 -24.88
C TRP A 233 21.83 4.94 -23.67
N MET A 234 23.04 4.38 -23.68
CA MET A 234 24.03 4.66 -22.64
C MET A 234 24.34 6.15 -22.56
N LEU A 235 24.61 6.83 -23.68
CA LEU A 235 24.85 8.28 -23.69
C LEU A 235 23.64 9.07 -23.20
N MET A 236 22.44 8.68 -23.61
CA MET A 236 21.19 9.33 -23.18
C MET A 236 20.97 9.23 -21.68
N THR A 237 21.22 8.07 -21.07
CA THR A 237 21.16 7.90 -19.60
C THR A 237 22.21 8.73 -18.86
N GLN A 238 23.21 9.31 -19.55
CA GLN A 238 24.15 10.26 -18.95
C GLN A 238 23.64 11.70 -18.95
N THR A 239 22.43 11.97 -19.40
CA THR A 239 21.89 13.34 -19.38
C THR A 239 21.65 13.76 -17.93
N SER A 240 22.26 14.87 -17.52
CA SER A 240 22.19 15.38 -16.15
C SER A 240 20.77 15.58 -15.62
N SER A 241 19.85 16.06 -16.48
CA SER A 241 18.47 16.34 -16.12
C SER A 241 17.67 15.11 -15.69
N LEU A 242 18.05 13.92 -16.15
CA LEU A 242 17.43 12.66 -15.73
C LEU A 242 17.76 12.31 -14.27
N TRP A 243 18.83 12.89 -13.72
CA TRP A 243 19.32 12.62 -12.37
C TRP A 243 18.97 13.73 -11.37
N ASN A 244 18.07 14.64 -11.73
CA ASN A 244 17.58 15.68 -10.82
C ASN A 244 16.75 15.08 -9.68
N ALA A 245 15.98 14.03 -9.95
CA ALA A 245 15.19 13.31 -8.97
C ALA A 245 15.56 11.82 -9.00
N ILE A 246 16.02 11.29 -7.87
CA ILE A 246 16.53 9.93 -7.78
C ILE A 246 15.78 9.20 -6.67
N ASP A 247 15.02 8.16 -7.04
CA ASP A 247 14.27 7.32 -6.10
C ASP A 247 14.91 5.93 -5.90
N PHE A 248 15.56 5.77 -4.74
CA PHE A 248 16.18 4.52 -4.29
C PHE A 248 15.23 3.62 -3.48
N SER A 249 14.01 4.07 -3.15
CA SER A 249 13.07 3.36 -2.28
C SER A 249 12.59 2.03 -2.86
N THR A 250 12.72 1.81 -4.17
CA THR A 250 12.40 0.54 -4.85
C THR A 250 13.46 -0.54 -4.61
N LEU A 251 14.64 -0.20 -4.06
CA LEU A 251 15.80 -1.09 -3.97
C LEU A 251 16.03 -1.72 -2.58
N LYS A 252 14.96 -1.86 -1.78
CA LYS A 252 14.98 -2.26 -0.34
C LYS A 252 15.74 -3.55 0.00
N CYS A 253 15.98 -4.45 -0.96
CA CYS A 253 16.58 -5.78 -0.72
C CYS A 253 18.06 -5.93 -1.10
N MET A 254 18.66 -4.90 -1.70
CA MET A 254 19.99 -4.95 -2.33
C MET A 254 21.10 -4.26 -1.50
N PRO A 255 22.38 -4.62 -1.69
CA PRO A 255 23.52 -3.85 -1.17
C PRO A 255 23.65 -2.50 -1.90
N ILE A 256 22.71 -1.60 -1.60
CA ILE A 256 22.51 -0.32 -2.30
C ILE A 256 23.67 0.66 -2.11
N ASP A 257 24.44 0.50 -1.03
CA ASP A 257 25.45 1.47 -0.59
C ASP A 257 26.49 1.80 -1.66
N LYS A 258 27.07 0.78 -2.30
CA LYS A 258 28.12 1.00 -3.32
C LYS A 258 27.55 1.74 -4.53
N TYR A 259 26.34 1.37 -4.94
CA TYR A 259 25.66 1.99 -6.06
C TYR A 259 25.29 3.44 -5.77
N VAL A 260 24.62 3.70 -4.63
CA VAL A 260 24.27 5.05 -4.17
C VAL A 260 25.51 5.94 -4.15
N VAL A 261 26.60 5.47 -3.54
CA VAL A 261 27.85 6.24 -3.50
C VAL A 261 28.37 6.53 -4.91
N SER A 262 28.40 5.55 -5.81
CA SER A 262 28.89 5.76 -7.19
C SER A 262 28.02 6.72 -8.00
N THR A 263 26.70 6.64 -7.85
CA THR A 263 25.73 7.50 -8.53
C THR A 263 25.82 8.92 -8.00
N LEU A 264 25.83 9.09 -6.68
CA LEU A 264 25.95 10.42 -6.07
C LEU A 264 27.31 11.05 -6.35
N GLN A 265 28.41 10.29 -6.36
CA GLN A 265 29.72 10.80 -6.74
C GLN A 265 29.71 11.43 -8.15
N ARG A 266 28.95 10.82 -9.07
CA ARG A 266 28.84 11.26 -10.46
C ARG A 266 27.89 12.44 -10.64
N TRP A 267 26.74 12.43 -9.97
CA TRP A 267 25.63 13.34 -10.26
C TRP A 267 25.33 14.38 -9.18
N ARG A 268 26.02 14.36 -8.03
CA ARG A 268 25.80 15.25 -6.86
C ARG A 268 25.52 16.73 -7.13
N LEU A 269 26.01 17.30 -8.24
CA LEU A 269 25.77 18.72 -8.56
C LEU A 269 24.39 18.97 -9.18
N ASN A 270 23.76 17.95 -9.75
CA ASN A 270 22.45 18.05 -10.41
C ASN A 270 21.30 17.48 -9.56
N VAL A 271 21.62 16.69 -8.54
CA VAL A 271 20.62 16.08 -7.67
C VAL A 271 19.88 17.15 -6.87
N LEU A 272 18.57 17.25 -7.09
CA LEU A 272 17.64 18.13 -6.39
C LEU A 272 16.73 17.34 -5.44
N HIS A 273 16.32 16.12 -5.80
CA HIS A 273 15.41 15.28 -5.02
C HIS A 273 16.02 13.90 -4.76
N LEU A 274 16.03 13.47 -3.50
CA LEU A 274 16.49 12.14 -3.09
C LEU A 274 15.43 11.44 -2.26
N ASN A 275 15.00 10.26 -2.71
CA ASN A 275 14.12 9.39 -1.95
C ASN A 275 14.84 8.10 -1.56
N PHE A 276 14.97 7.88 -0.25
CA PHE A 276 15.56 6.70 0.37
C PHE A 276 14.54 5.95 1.23
N ARG A 277 13.23 6.16 1.07
CA ARG A 277 12.20 5.58 1.95
C ARG A 277 12.40 4.08 2.17
N GLY A 278 12.53 3.69 3.44
CA GLY A 278 12.71 2.29 3.87
C GLY A 278 14.04 1.66 3.46
N CYS A 279 15.03 2.43 3.02
CA CYS A 279 16.35 1.92 2.68
C CYS A 279 17.21 1.66 3.93
N PHE A 280 17.96 0.57 3.91
CA PHE A 280 18.95 0.27 4.95
C PHE A 280 20.33 0.80 4.54
N LEU A 281 20.62 2.05 4.89
CA LEU A 281 21.84 2.75 4.45
C LEU A 281 22.95 2.68 5.51
N LYS A 282 24.18 2.41 5.10
CA LYS A 282 25.35 2.53 5.99
C LYS A 282 25.68 4.01 6.25
N PRO A 283 26.27 4.34 7.42
CA PRO A 283 26.67 5.73 7.72
C PRO A 283 27.61 6.36 6.68
N LYS A 284 28.51 5.56 6.07
CA LYS A 284 29.39 6.03 4.99
C LYS A 284 28.60 6.48 3.75
N THR A 285 27.51 5.80 3.43
CA THR A 285 26.61 6.11 2.32
C THR A 285 25.83 7.39 2.60
N LEU A 286 25.31 7.56 3.82
CA LEU A 286 24.65 8.80 4.25
C LEU A 286 25.60 10.01 4.18
N ARG A 287 26.89 9.82 4.46
CA ARG A 287 27.91 10.87 4.25
C ARG A 287 28.07 11.23 2.77
N SER A 288 27.79 10.34 1.81
CA SER A 288 27.84 10.73 0.40
C SER A 288 26.75 11.74 0.02
N VAL A 289 25.59 11.67 0.69
CA VAL A 289 24.47 12.62 0.49
C VAL A 289 24.89 14.06 0.83
N SER A 290 25.76 14.27 1.82
CA SER A 290 26.23 15.62 2.18
C SER A 290 27.04 16.32 1.07
N HIS A 291 27.38 15.63 -0.02
CA HIS A 291 28.07 16.23 -1.16
C HIS A 291 27.09 16.80 -2.20
N CYS A 292 25.78 16.54 -2.06
CA CYS A 292 24.71 17.04 -2.92
C CYS A 292 24.30 18.46 -2.52
N ARG A 293 25.12 19.45 -2.87
CA ARG A 293 24.96 20.84 -2.39
C ARG A 293 23.69 21.54 -2.88
N ASN A 294 23.13 21.09 -4.01
CA ASN A 294 21.91 21.65 -4.61
C ASN A 294 20.64 20.90 -4.20
N LEU A 295 20.73 19.98 -3.24
CA LEU A 295 19.60 19.19 -2.77
C LEU A 295 18.51 20.10 -2.19
N GLN A 296 17.29 19.93 -2.69
CA GLN A 296 16.08 20.64 -2.28
C GLN A 296 15.12 19.73 -1.51
N GLU A 297 15.06 18.44 -1.85
CA GLU A 297 14.18 17.49 -1.19
C GLU A 297 14.92 16.22 -0.76
N LEU A 298 14.74 15.86 0.50
CA LEU A 298 15.30 14.64 1.07
C LEU A 298 14.22 13.86 1.81
N ASN A 299 13.92 12.66 1.32
CA ASN A 299 13.08 11.69 2.00
C ASN A 299 13.93 10.53 2.52
N VAL A 300 14.06 10.43 3.84
CA VAL A 300 14.71 9.33 4.55
C VAL A 300 13.74 8.66 5.54
N SER A 301 12.44 8.73 5.24
CA SER A 301 11.42 8.03 6.03
C SER A 301 11.71 6.54 6.12
N ASP A 302 11.36 5.93 7.25
CA ASP A 302 11.58 4.50 7.53
C ASP A 302 13.07 4.05 7.49
N CYS A 303 14.03 4.98 7.43
CA CYS A 303 15.46 4.69 7.46
C CYS A 303 15.95 4.51 8.91
N ILE A 304 15.77 3.31 9.46
CA ILE A 304 16.13 3.00 10.86
C ILE A 304 17.63 3.18 11.19
N THR A 305 18.50 3.19 10.18
CA THR A 305 19.94 3.39 10.34
C THR A 305 20.35 4.86 10.45
N LEU A 306 19.43 5.79 10.22
CA LEU A 306 19.70 7.21 10.31
C LEU A 306 20.04 7.62 11.75
N THR A 307 21.23 8.19 11.93
CA THR A 307 21.72 8.68 13.22
C THR A 307 21.84 10.20 13.23
N ASP A 308 21.85 10.81 14.42
CA ASP A 308 22.08 12.25 14.56
C ASP A 308 23.42 12.70 13.95
N ASP A 309 24.47 11.86 14.01
CA ASP A 309 25.77 12.15 13.39
C ASP A 309 25.70 12.17 11.87
N SER A 310 24.90 11.27 11.29
CA SER A 310 24.65 11.27 9.84
C SER A 310 23.88 12.52 9.43
N MET A 311 22.87 12.92 10.21
CA MET A 311 22.11 14.16 9.99
C MET A 311 22.96 15.41 10.16
N LYS A 312 23.96 15.40 11.05
CA LYS A 312 24.94 16.49 11.15
C LYS A 312 25.67 16.69 9.82
N HIS A 313 26.23 15.62 9.25
CA HIS A 313 26.92 15.72 7.96
C HIS A 313 25.98 16.18 6.84
N ILE A 314 24.78 15.61 6.75
CA ILE A 314 23.81 15.95 5.70
C ILE A 314 23.41 17.42 5.79
N SER A 315 23.06 17.89 7.00
CA SER A 315 22.61 19.26 7.21
C SER A 315 23.73 20.29 6.94
N GLU A 316 24.97 20.01 7.32
CA GLU A 316 26.11 20.90 7.01
C GLU A 316 26.43 20.96 5.50
N GLY A 317 26.13 19.90 4.75
CA GLY A 317 26.45 19.79 3.32
C GLY A 317 25.35 20.25 2.36
N CYS A 318 24.09 20.27 2.79
CA CYS A 318 22.91 20.48 1.94
C CYS A 318 22.04 21.68 2.43
N PRO A 319 22.53 22.92 2.40
CA PRO A 319 21.79 24.06 2.97
C PRO A 319 20.54 24.47 2.18
N GLY A 320 20.38 23.99 0.94
CA GLY A 320 19.27 24.31 0.03
C GLY A 320 17.98 23.52 0.26
N VAL A 321 17.95 22.62 1.25
CA VAL A 321 16.80 21.74 1.48
C VAL A 321 15.54 22.53 1.89
N LEU A 322 14.47 22.33 1.13
CA LEU A 322 13.14 22.88 1.31
C LEU A 322 12.16 21.84 1.87
N TYR A 323 12.30 20.57 1.47
CA TYR A 323 11.50 19.44 1.96
C TYR A 323 12.38 18.41 2.66
N LEU A 324 12.04 18.10 3.91
CA LEU A 324 12.75 17.10 4.69
C LEU A 324 11.74 16.14 5.36
N ASN A 325 11.79 14.88 4.96
CA ASN A 325 11.00 13.83 5.58
C ASN A 325 11.90 12.89 6.40
N LEU A 326 11.72 12.92 7.72
CA LEU A 326 12.44 12.12 8.70
C LEU A 326 11.53 11.09 9.38
N SER A 327 10.34 10.81 8.85
CA SER A 327 9.34 9.98 9.54
C SER A 327 9.89 8.60 9.92
N ASN A 328 9.51 8.11 11.09
CA ASN A 328 9.86 6.78 11.60
C ASN A 328 11.38 6.52 11.64
N THR A 329 12.16 7.54 12.04
CA THR A 329 13.61 7.44 12.23
C THR A 329 14.01 7.54 13.70
N ALA A 330 15.26 7.23 14.01
CA ALA A 330 15.81 7.22 15.38
C ALA A 330 16.41 8.58 15.82
N ILE A 331 16.04 9.69 15.16
CA ILE A 331 16.55 11.03 15.45
C ILE A 331 16.18 11.50 16.87
N THR A 332 17.05 12.28 17.48
CA THR A 332 16.82 12.82 18.84
C THR A 332 16.77 14.34 18.85
N ASN A 333 16.65 14.94 20.04
CA ASN A 333 16.78 16.38 20.26
C ASN A 333 18.07 16.98 19.66
N ARG A 334 19.11 16.16 19.43
CA ARG A 334 20.35 16.61 18.76
C ARG A 334 20.10 17.02 17.32
N THR A 335 19.42 16.18 16.52
CA THR A 335 19.03 16.53 15.14
C THR A 335 18.15 17.76 15.11
N MET A 336 17.17 17.85 16.02
CA MET A 336 16.27 19.02 16.11
C MET A 336 17.02 20.34 16.33
N ARG A 337 18.16 20.32 17.02
CA ARG A 337 19.03 21.50 17.22
C ARG A 337 19.79 21.92 15.96
N LEU A 338 20.03 20.99 15.04
CA LEU A 338 20.79 21.22 13.80
C LEU A 338 19.90 21.82 12.70
N LEU A 339 18.64 21.39 12.62
CA LEU A 339 17.72 21.80 11.55
C LEU A 339 17.65 23.32 11.33
N PRO A 340 17.33 24.16 12.34
CA PRO A 340 17.15 25.61 12.12
C PRO A 340 18.46 26.36 11.85
N ARG A 341 19.61 25.74 12.14
CA ARG A 341 20.93 26.33 11.87
C ARG A 341 21.35 26.12 10.42
N ASN A 342 21.04 24.95 9.90
CA ASN A 342 21.60 24.45 8.64
C ASN A 342 20.60 24.48 7.48
N PHE A 343 19.29 24.48 7.76
CA PHE A 343 18.22 24.56 6.76
C PHE A 343 17.39 25.85 6.90
N PRO A 344 17.93 27.02 6.52
CA PRO A 344 17.28 28.32 6.73
C PRO A 344 16.02 28.52 5.86
N ASN A 345 15.85 27.73 4.80
CA ASN A 345 14.74 27.83 3.87
C ASN A 345 13.78 26.64 3.94
N LEU A 346 13.83 25.85 5.02
CA LEU A 346 12.96 24.68 5.17
C LEU A 346 11.49 25.10 5.17
N GLN A 347 10.69 24.50 4.29
CA GLN A 347 9.27 24.77 4.10
C GLN A 347 8.43 23.58 4.56
N ASN A 348 8.88 22.35 4.28
CA ASN A 348 8.14 21.13 4.56
C ASN A 348 8.97 20.21 5.46
N LEU A 349 8.43 19.85 6.62
CA LEU A 349 9.09 18.98 7.59
C LEU A 349 8.11 17.90 8.08
N SER A 350 8.46 16.63 7.88
CA SER A 350 7.78 15.52 8.57
C SER A 350 8.69 14.89 9.62
N LEU A 351 8.17 14.81 10.84
CA LEU A 351 8.77 14.13 11.98
C LEU A 351 7.89 12.96 12.45
N ALA A 352 6.92 12.53 11.63
CA ALA A 352 5.94 11.52 12.03
C ALA A 352 6.58 10.26 12.61
N TYR A 353 6.00 9.70 13.67
CA TYR A 353 6.43 8.52 14.40
C TYR A 353 7.88 8.55 14.89
N CYS A 354 8.53 9.73 14.98
CA CYS A 354 9.85 9.86 15.58
C CYS A 354 9.73 9.95 17.11
N LYS A 355 9.96 8.83 17.81
CA LYS A 355 9.65 8.69 19.25
C LYS A 355 10.73 9.21 20.21
N LYS A 356 11.90 9.62 19.70
CA LYS A 356 13.10 9.92 20.54
C LYS A 356 13.38 11.40 20.80
N PHE A 357 12.73 12.33 20.10
CA PHE A 357 12.78 13.76 20.44
C PHE A 357 11.66 14.12 21.41
N THR A 358 11.76 15.24 22.13
CA THR A 358 10.75 15.70 23.10
C THR A 358 10.44 17.18 22.91
N ASP A 359 9.61 17.78 23.78
CA ASP A 359 9.34 19.22 23.79
C ASP A 359 10.61 20.08 23.77
N LYS A 360 11.71 19.58 24.38
CA LYS A 360 13.03 20.23 24.34
C LYS A 360 13.61 20.32 22.92
N GLY A 361 13.41 19.28 22.12
CA GLY A 361 13.80 19.27 20.71
C GLY A 361 13.03 20.31 19.91
N LEU A 362 11.71 20.38 20.11
CA LEU A 362 10.85 21.37 19.45
C LEU A 362 11.19 22.81 19.85
N GLN A 363 11.62 23.03 21.11
CA GLN A 363 12.12 24.34 21.55
C GLN A 363 13.29 24.84 20.69
N TYR A 364 14.13 23.93 20.19
CA TYR A 364 15.28 24.32 19.39
C TYR A 364 14.91 24.88 18.01
N LEU A 365 13.71 24.61 17.49
CA LEU A 365 13.25 25.17 16.22
C LEU A 365 13.19 26.70 16.23
N ASN A 366 13.11 27.31 17.42
CA ASN A 366 13.15 28.75 17.63
C ASN A 366 14.58 29.34 17.65
N LEU A 367 15.64 28.53 17.59
CA LEU A 367 17.02 29.01 17.70
C LEU A 367 17.60 29.50 16.36
N GLY A 368 18.44 30.53 16.41
CA GLY A 368 19.22 30.98 15.24
C GLY A 368 18.35 31.68 14.19
N LYS A 369 18.47 31.28 12.92
CA LYS A 369 17.60 31.78 11.83
C LYS A 369 16.19 31.18 11.87
N GLY A 370 15.94 30.18 12.73
CA GLY A 370 14.67 29.47 12.96
C GLY A 370 14.04 28.85 11.71
N CYS A 371 13.11 27.91 11.90
CA CYS A 371 12.33 27.33 10.80
C CYS A 371 11.10 28.19 10.46
N HIS A 372 11.28 29.51 10.32
CA HIS A 372 10.16 30.47 10.17
C HIS A 372 9.43 30.39 8.82
N LYS A 373 10.07 29.78 7.81
CA LYS A 373 9.49 29.57 6.48
C LYS A 373 8.67 28.28 6.37
N LEU A 374 8.53 27.54 7.47
CA LEU A 374 7.80 26.28 7.48
C LEU A 374 6.31 26.52 7.18
N THR A 375 5.82 25.88 6.12
CA THR A 375 4.43 25.92 5.66
C THR A 375 3.72 24.59 5.93
N TYR A 376 4.45 23.47 5.87
CA TYR A 376 3.93 22.12 6.16
C TYR A 376 4.68 21.48 7.33
N LEU A 377 3.94 20.99 8.32
CA LEU A 377 4.49 20.24 9.45
C LEU A 377 3.65 19.00 9.73
N ASP A 378 4.33 17.85 9.81
CA ASP A 378 3.71 16.58 10.19
C ASP A 378 4.37 16.02 11.46
N LEU A 379 3.53 15.87 12.49
CA LEU A 379 3.88 15.38 13.83
C LEU A 379 3.13 14.10 14.19
N SER A 380 2.56 13.41 13.19
CA SER A 380 1.74 12.22 13.42
C SER A 380 2.47 11.18 14.27
N GLY A 381 1.79 10.51 15.19
CA GLY A 381 2.39 9.47 16.05
C GLY A 381 3.44 9.95 17.06
N CYS A 382 3.68 11.26 17.20
CA CYS A 382 4.63 11.81 18.17
C CYS A 382 3.98 11.99 19.55
N THR A 383 3.63 10.87 20.18
CA THR A 383 2.86 10.82 21.44
C THR A 383 3.55 11.47 22.64
N GLN A 384 4.85 11.71 22.54
CA GLN A 384 5.70 12.31 23.58
C GLN A 384 5.65 13.84 23.62
N ILE A 385 4.97 14.48 22.67
CA ILE A 385 4.80 15.93 22.62
C ILE A 385 3.68 16.33 23.58
N SER A 386 3.97 17.27 24.49
CA SER A 386 2.96 17.82 25.40
C SER A 386 2.40 19.16 24.88
N VAL A 387 1.46 19.75 25.60
CA VAL A 387 0.98 21.13 25.36
C VAL A 387 2.16 22.11 25.26
N GLN A 388 3.23 21.93 26.05
CA GLN A 388 4.41 22.79 25.97
C GLN A 388 5.16 22.63 24.64
N GLY A 389 5.20 21.42 24.07
CA GLY A 389 5.75 21.19 22.73
C GLY A 389 4.97 21.94 21.66
N PHE A 390 3.64 21.95 21.72
CA PHE A 390 2.79 22.74 20.81
C PHE A 390 2.99 24.26 20.99
N LYS A 391 3.17 24.75 22.23
CA LYS A 391 3.57 26.16 22.47
C LYS A 391 4.93 26.47 21.85
N ASN A 392 5.88 25.55 21.94
CA ASN A 392 7.21 25.74 21.34
C ASN A 392 7.10 25.84 19.81
N ILE A 393 6.26 25.02 19.17
CA ILE A 393 5.97 25.10 17.73
C ILE A 393 5.33 26.44 17.38
N ALA A 394 4.30 26.86 18.12
CA ALA A 394 3.61 28.13 17.90
C ALA A 394 4.56 29.34 17.95
N ASN A 395 5.53 29.29 18.85
CA ASN A 395 6.56 30.34 18.99
C ASN A 395 7.61 30.30 17.88
N SER A 396 7.85 29.14 17.26
CA SER A 396 8.93 28.96 16.27
C SER A 396 8.46 29.11 14.83
N CYS A 397 7.28 28.57 14.50
CA CYS A 397 6.80 28.37 13.14
C CYS A 397 5.40 28.98 12.96
N SER A 398 5.29 30.31 13.01
CA SER A 398 3.99 31.01 12.85
C SER A 398 3.45 30.96 11.41
N GLY A 399 4.30 30.58 10.44
CA GLY A 399 3.98 30.50 9.02
C GLY A 399 3.24 29.23 8.57
N ILE A 400 2.98 28.28 9.48
CA ILE A 400 2.40 26.97 9.13
C ILE A 400 1.00 27.17 8.52
N MET A 401 0.80 26.54 7.37
CA MET A 401 -0.47 26.50 6.62
C MET A 401 -1.12 25.12 6.70
N HIS A 402 -0.31 24.06 6.63
CA HIS A 402 -0.74 22.67 6.61
C HIS A 402 -0.14 21.92 7.80
N LEU A 403 -1.02 21.29 8.58
CA LEU A 403 -0.62 20.60 9.79
C LEU A 403 -1.28 19.23 9.90
N THR A 404 -0.45 18.21 10.03
CA THR A 404 -0.87 16.82 10.20
C THR A 404 -0.45 16.32 11.58
N ILE A 405 -1.43 15.92 12.40
CA ILE A 405 -1.22 15.45 13.78
C ILE A 405 -2.08 14.20 13.99
N ASN A 406 -1.80 13.16 13.21
CA ASN A 406 -2.52 11.90 13.29
C ASN A 406 -1.96 11.00 14.39
N ASP A 407 -2.70 9.99 14.80
CA ASP A 407 -2.30 8.95 15.74
C ASP A 407 -1.68 9.48 17.04
N MET A 408 -2.25 10.56 17.56
CA MET A 408 -1.82 11.18 18.81
C MET A 408 -2.88 11.00 19.90
N PRO A 409 -2.87 9.86 20.63
CA PRO A 409 -3.81 9.62 21.74
C PRO A 409 -3.67 10.63 22.88
N THR A 410 -2.54 11.31 23.01
CA THR A 410 -2.30 12.34 24.04
C THR A 410 -2.74 13.75 23.62
N LEU A 411 -3.25 13.91 22.39
CA LEU A 411 -3.62 15.21 21.85
C LEU A 411 -4.95 15.70 22.45
N THR A 412 -4.93 16.89 23.05
CA THR A 412 -6.11 17.52 23.69
C THR A 412 -6.42 18.88 23.07
N ASP A 413 -7.61 19.42 23.34
CA ASP A 413 -8.01 20.75 22.87
C ASP A 413 -7.04 21.86 23.32
N ASN A 414 -6.39 21.69 24.47
CA ASN A 414 -5.36 22.61 24.97
C ASN A 414 -4.11 22.63 24.09
N CYS A 415 -3.76 21.51 23.46
CA CYS A 415 -2.66 21.46 22.49
C CYS A 415 -3.01 22.30 21.25
N VAL A 416 -4.23 22.15 20.73
CA VAL A 416 -4.72 22.92 19.58
C VAL A 416 -4.78 24.41 19.93
N LYS A 417 -5.34 24.75 21.10
CA LYS A 417 -5.38 26.13 21.60
C LYS A 417 -3.98 26.75 21.69
N ALA A 418 -3.04 26.06 22.31
CA ALA A 418 -1.65 26.52 22.43
C ALA A 418 -0.98 26.78 21.08
N LEU A 419 -1.33 26.01 20.06
CA LEU A 419 -0.79 26.16 18.72
C LEU A 419 -1.37 27.38 17.99
N VAL A 420 -2.70 27.50 17.96
CA VAL A 420 -3.42 28.53 17.20
C VAL A 420 -3.35 29.92 17.84
N GLU A 421 -2.79 30.04 19.05
CA GLU A 421 -2.46 31.32 19.69
C GLU A 421 -1.55 32.20 18.80
N LYS A 422 -0.66 31.59 18.00
CA LYS A 422 0.27 32.32 17.11
C LYS A 422 0.26 31.84 15.65
N CYS A 423 -0.19 30.62 15.37
CA CYS A 423 -0.26 30.07 14.02
C CYS A 423 -1.61 30.37 13.34
N SER A 424 -1.91 31.64 13.07
CA SER A 424 -3.19 32.04 12.45
C SER A 424 -3.29 31.76 10.94
N ARG A 425 -2.17 31.39 10.30
CA ARG A 425 -2.10 31.08 8.86
C ARG A 425 -2.50 29.65 8.50
N ILE A 426 -2.89 28.83 9.49
CA ILE A 426 -3.32 27.45 9.25
C ILE A 426 -4.57 27.46 8.38
N THR A 427 -4.49 26.78 7.23
CA THR A 427 -5.58 26.60 6.28
C THR A 427 -6.03 25.13 6.19
N SER A 428 -5.16 24.19 6.55
CA SER A 428 -5.46 22.76 6.51
C SER A 428 -5.01 22.07 7.79
N ILE A 429 -5.93 21.30 8.39
CA ILE A 429 -5.64 20.52 9.59
C ILE A 429 -6.21 19.11 9.49
N VAL A 430 -5.40 18.12 9.90
CA VAL A 430 -5.73 16.69 9.84
C VAL A 430 -5.48 16.06 11.21
N PHE A 431 -6.53 15.47 11.78
CA PHE A 431 -6.56 14.80 13.07
C PHE A 431 -7.23 13.43 12.96
N ILE A 432 -6.48 12.42 12.52
CA ILE A 432 -6.92 11.02 12.52
C ILE A 432 -6.41 10.38 13.82
N GLY A 433 -7.21 9.57 14.51
CA GLY A 433 -6.75 8.87 15.71
C GLY A 433 -6.46 9.80 16.92
N ALA A 434 -7.22 10.89 17.06
CA ALA A 434 -7.11 11.85 18.16
C ALA A 434 -8.36 11.82 19.09
N PRO A 435 -8.49 10.82 19.98
CA PRO A 435 -9.73 10.54 20.72
C PRO A 435 -10.11 11.57 21.80
N HIS A 436 -9.18 12.45 22.19
CA HIS A 436 -9.41 13.45 23.23
C HIS A 436 -9.73 14.85 22.71
N ILE A 437 -9.69 15.06 21.38
CA ILE A 437 -10.19 16.28 20.75
C ILE A 437 -11.71 16.32 20.84
N SER A 438 -12.27 17.49 21.13
CA SER A 438 -13.70 17.76 21.20
C SER A 438 -14.09 19.02 20.40
N ASP A 439 -15.37 19.41 20.47
CA ASP A 439 -15.89 20.64 19.86
C ASP A 439 -15.13 21.91 20.32
N CYS A 440 -14.46 21.87 21.48
CA CYS A 440 -13.63 22.99 21.96
C CYS A 440 -12.41 23.28 21.07
N ALA A 441 -11.85 22.28 20.38
CA ALA A 441 -10.79 22.52 19.41
C ALA A 441 -11.28 23.38 18.24
N PHE A 442 -12.52 23.19 17.77
CA PHE A 442 -13.12 24.01 16.71
C PHE A 442 -13.36 25.45 17.16
N LYS A 443 -13.66 25.67 18.44
CA LYS A 443 -13.70 27.02 18.99
C LYS A 443 -12.31 27.66 18.97
N ALA A 444 -11.26 26.93 19.34
CA ALA A 444 -9.89 27.45 19.29
C ALA A 444 -9.45 27.77 17.85
N LEU A 445 -9.78 26.90 16.90
CA LEU A 445 -9.47 27.05 15.49
C LEU A 445 -10.18 28.23 14.80
N SER A 446 -11.16 28.86 15.44
CA SER A 446 -11.90 30.01 14.88
C SER A 446 -11.03 31.22 14.54
N THR A 447 -9.79 31.27 15.07
CA THR A 447 -8.79 32.29 14.75
C THR A 447 -8.12 32.08 13.39
N CYS A 448 -8.32 30.92 12.76
CA CYS A 448 -7.70 30.50 11.51
C CYS A 448 -8.71 30.51 10.35
N ASN A 449 -8.24 30.80 9.13
CA ASN A 449 -9.09 30.77 7.93
C ASN A 449 -9.01 29.40 7.25
N LEU A 450 -9.68 28.40 7.85
CA LEU A 450 -9.60 27.01 7.40
C LEU A 450 -10.27 26.80 6.04
N ARG A 451 -9.60 25.99 5.20
CA ARG A 451 -10.05 25.50 3.89
C ARG A 451 -10.31 24.00 3.89
N LYS A 452 -9.51 23.23 4.65
CA LYS A 452 -9.61 21.76 4.74
C LYS A 452 -9.53 21.31 6.19
N ILE A 453 -10.49 20.49 6.63
CA ILE A 453 -10.51 19.86 7.94
C ILE A 453 -10.75 18.37 7.76
N ARG A 454 -9.94 17.53 8.43
CA ARG A 454 -10.13 16.08 8.43
C ARG A 454 -10.06 15.50 9.84
N PHE A 455 -11.10 14.74 10.20
CA PHE A 455 -11.25 13.98 11.44
C PHE A 455 -11.77 12.58 11.13
N GLU A 456 -11.35 11.61 11.92
CA GLU A 456 -11.81 10.22 11.80
C GLU A 456 -11.91 9.54 13.17
N GLY A 457 -13.02 8.82 13.40
CA GLY A 457 -13.24 7.96 14.57
C GLY A 457 -13.38 8.72 15.89
N ASN A 458 -13.79 10.00 15.86
CA ASN A 458 -13.87 10.82 17.06
C ASN A 458 -15.25 10.74 17.73
N LYS A 459 -15.28 10.26 18.99
CA LYS A 459 -16.51 10.08 19.78
C LYS A 459 -16.97 11.32 20.55
N ARG A 460 -16.15 12.38 20.60
CA ARG A 460 -16.40 13.61 21.38
C ARG A 460 -16.79 14.81 20.51
N ILE A 461 -16.68 14.69 19.19
CA ILE A 461 -17.17 15.67 18.24
C ILE A 461 -18.68 15.49 18.07
N THR A 462 -19.42 16.60 18.16
CA THR A 462 -20.87 16.65 18.00
C THR A 462 -21.29 17.75 17.03
N ASP A 463 -22.58 17.87 16.75
CA ASP A 463 -23.16 18.97 15.96
C ASP A 463 -22.75 20.38 16.43
N SER A 464 -22.31 20.53 17.68
CA SER A 464 -21.85 21.80 18.23
C SER A 464 -20.61 22.36 17.52
N CYS A 465 -19.74 21.51 16.97
CA CYS A 465 -18.57 21.99 16.21
C CYS A 465 -18.97 22.78 14.96
N PHE A 466 -20.04 22.37 14.28
CA PHE A 466 -20.51 22.97 13.03
C PHE A 466 -21.08 24.38 13.21
N LYS A 467 -21.54 24.73 14.41
CA LYS A 467 -21.93 26.10 14.76
C LYS A 467 -20.75 27.08 14.69
N PHE A 468 -19.53 26.61 14.94
CA PHE A 468 -18.32 27.40 14.74
C PHE A 468 -17.91 27.44 13.26
N ILE A 469 -18.14 26.35 12.53
CA ILE A 469 -17.76 26.25 11.12
C ILE A 469 -18.49 27.26 10.25
N ASP A 470 -19.82 27.32 10.37
CA ASP A 470 -20.68 28.28 9.68
C ASP A 470 -20.17 29.72 9.84
N LYS A 471 -19.91 30.14 11.09
CA LYS A 471 -19.61 31.55 11.41
C LYS A 471 -18.17 31.97 11.15
N HIS A 472 -17.21 31.05 11.29
CA HIS A 472 -15.78 31.39 11.34
C HIS A 472 -14.98 30.87 10.15
N TYR A 473 -15.50 29.93 9.35
CA TYR A 473 -14.77 29.35 8.20
C TYR A 473 -15.49 29.57 6.86
N PRO A 474 -15.64 30.83 6.39
CA PRO A 474 -16.38 31.12 5.16
C PRO A 474 -15.73 30.54 3.89
N ASN A 475 -14.44 30.20 3.95
CA ASN A 475 -13.66 29.65 2.83
C ASN A 475 -13.44 28.14 2.94
N ILE A 476 -14.14 27.45 3.85
CA ILE A 476 -14.03 26.00 3.96
C ILE A 476 -14.51 25.34 2.65
N ARG A 477 -13.66 24.48 2.10
CA ARG A 477 -13.92 23.74 0.85
C ARG A 477 -14.08 22.26 1.10
N HIS A 478 -13.25 21.70 1.98
CA HIS A 478 -13.20 20.26 2.22
C HIS A 478 -13.44 19.95 3.70
N ILE A 479 -14.47 19.15 3.98
CA ILE A 479 -14.78 18.64 5.31
C ILE A 479 -14.81 17.11 5.25
N TYR A 480 -13.92 16.48 6.00
CA TYR A 480 -13.91 15.04 6.22
C TYR A 480 -14.13 14.77 7.71
N MET A 481 -15.25 14.16 8.08
CA MET A 481 -15.55 13.74 9.45
C MET A 481 -16.16 12.34 9.42
N VAL A 482 -15.27 11.35 9.33
CA VAL A 482 -15.63 9.94 9.18
C VAL A 482 -15.77 9.28 10.56
N ASP A 483 -16.75 8.39 10.74
CA ASP A 483 -17.00 7.65 11.99
C ASP A 483 -17.12 8.57 13.23
N CYS A 484 -17.77 9.71 13.05
CA CYS A 484 -18.05 10.66 14.13
C CYS A 484 -19.50 10.47 14.60
N LYS A 485 -19.71 9.52 15.53
CA LYS A 485 -21.06 9.12 16.01
C LYS A 485 -21.90 10.24 16.64
N GLY A 486 -21.29 11.35 17.06
CA GLY A 486 -21.99 12.51 17.60
C GLY A 486 -22.55 13.47 16.54
N ILE A 487 -22.30 13.21 15.26
CA ILE A 487 -22.79 14.00 14.13
C ILE A 487 -24.16 13.48 13.71
N THR A 488 -25.14 14.38 13.64
CA THR A 488 -26.53 14.10 13.26
C THR A 488 -26.99 15.05 12.16
N ASP A 489 -28.25 14.96 11.74
CA ASP A 489 -28.91 15.89 10.81
C ASP A 489 -28.76 17.38 11.21
N GLY A 490 -28.55 17.68 12.50
CA GLY A 490 -28.28 19.03 12.97
C GLY A 490 -27.02 19.66 12.37
N SER A 491 -25.98 18.87 12.14
CA SER A 491 -24.73 19.30 11.48
C SER A 491 -24.95 19.74 10.03
N LEU A 492 -25.68 18.93 9.26
CA LEU A 492 -25.99 19.15 7.85
C LEU A 492 -26.79 20.45 7.65
N ARG A 493 -27.74 20.72 8.54
CA ARG A 493 -28.45 22.00 8.57
C ARG A 493 -27.49 23.18 8.79
N SER A 494 -26.54 23.08 9.71
CA SER A 494 -25.53 24.14 9.93
C SER A 494 -24.58 24.32 8.74
N LEU A 495 -24.29 23.27 7.97
CA LEU A 495 -23.45 23.35 6.79
C LEU A 495 -24.15 23.91 5.55
N SER A 496 -25.48 23.94 5.53
CA SER A 496 -26.29 24.36 4.36
C SER A 496 -25.92 25.75 3.81
N VAL A 497 -25.50 26.66 4.69
CA VAL A 497 -25.21 28.07 4.37
C VAL A 497 -23.85 28.29 3.70
N LEU A 498 -22.97 27.29 3.69
CA LEU A 498 -21.62 27.41 3.16
C LEU A 498 -21.63 27.57 1.63
N ARG A 499 -20.87 28.55 1.13
CA ARG A 499 -20.86 28.92 -0.29
C ARG A 499 -19.65 28.40 -1.07
N GLN A 500 -18.69 27.80 -0.38
CA GLN A 500 -17.42 27.35 -0.95
C GLN A 500 -17.18 25.85 -0.73
N LEU A 501 -18.06 25.16 -0.02
CA LEU A 501 -17.92 23.74 0.26
C LEU A 501 -18.08 22.93 -1.03
N THR A 502 -17.04 22.18 -1.39
CA THR A 502 -16.96 21.35 -2.59
C THR A 502 -16.89 19.86 -2.26
N VAL A 503 -16.33 19.50 -1.10
CA VAL A 503 -16.17 18.10 -0.66
C VAL A 503 -16.72 17.95 0.75
N LEU A 504 -17.68 17.02 0.90
CA LEU A 504 -18.22 16.62 2.19
C LEU A 504 -18.14 15.09 2.32
N ASN A 505 -17.38 14.63 3.29
CA ASN A 505 -17.30 13.22 3.64
C ASN A 505 -17.75 13.02 5.10
N LEU A 506 -18.90 12.38 5.27
CA LEU A 506 -19.50 12.01 6.55
C LEU A 506 -19.74 10.49 6.63
N ALA A 507 -18.88 9.69 5.98
CA ALA A 507 -18.94 8.24 6.04
C ALA A 507 -19.03 7.72 7.48
N ASN A 508 -19.81 6.66 7.70
CA ASN A 508 -20.05 6.03 9.01
C ASN A 508 -20.73 6.93 10.05
N CYS A 509 -21.25 8.10 9.67
CA CYS A 509 -22.10 8.92 10.55
C CYS A 509 -23.56 8.42 10.51
N VAL A 510 -23.80 7.29 11.17
CA VAL A 510 -25.08 6.54 11.12
C VAL A 510 -26.33 7.33 11.53
N SER A 511 -26.18 8.45 12.23
CA SER A 511 -27.29 9.32 12.67
C SER A 511 -27.70 10.38 11.63
N ILE A 512 -27.10 10.37 10.44
CA ILE A 512 -27.53 11.18 9.31
C ILE A 512 -28.60 10.44 8.51
N GLY A 513 -29.68 11.14 8.17
CA GLY A 513 -30.76 10.63 7.34
C GLY A 513 -31.34 11.66 6.38
N ASP A 514 -32.48 11.31 5.78
CA ASP A 514 -33.10 12.08 4.70
C ASP A 514 -33.43 13.53 5.08
N VAL A 515 -33.84 13.76 6.32
CA VAL A 515 -34.23 15.09 6.81
C VAL A 515 -33.03 16.03 6.82
N GLY A 516 -31.89 15.58 7.34
CA GLY A 516 -30.65 16.35 7.38
C GLY A 516 -30.13 16.67 5.98
N LEU A 517 -30.09 15.67 5.09
CA LEU A 517 -29.61 15.88 3.73
C LEU A 517 -30.52 16.84 2.95
N LYS A 518 -31.84 16.71 3.08
CA LYS A 518 -32.78 17.65 2.47
C LYS A 518 -32.48 19.09 2.90
N GLN A 519 -32.30 19.34 4.18
CA GLN A 519 -32.01 20.68 4.71
C GLN A 519 -30.64 21.20 4.26
N PHE A 520 -29.64 20.34 4.17
CA PHE A 520 -28.34 20.70 3.61
C PHE A 520 -28.47 21.20 2.17
N LEU A 521 -29.25 20.51 1.34
CA LEU A 521 -29.42 20.82 -0.08
C LEU A 521 -30.37 21.98 -0.39
N GLU A 522 -31.14 22.44 0.60
CA GLU A 522 -31.96 23.66 0.48
C GLU A 522 -31.10 24.93 0.44
N GLY A 523 -29.89 24.88 1.00
CA GLY A 523 -28.95 26.01 1.04
C GLY A 523 -28.08 26.19 -0.23
N PRO A 524 -27.24 27.25 -0.28
CA PRO A 524 -26.37 27.56 -1.42
C PRO A 524 -25.31 26.49 -1.71
N VAL A 525 -24.98 25.64 -0.74
CA VAL A 525 -23.99 24.56 -0.87
C VAL A 525 -24.31 23.59 -2.01
N SER A 526 -25.59 23.35 -2.27
CA SER A 526 -26.08 22.44 -3.32
C SER A 526 -25.53 22.76 -4.72
N THR A 527 -25.27 24.03 -5.02
CA THR A 527 -24.74 24.47 -6.32
C THR A 527 -23.23 24.30 -6.47
N ARG A 528 -22.52 24.05 -5.37
CA ARG A 528 -21.06 24.05 -5.28
C ARG A 528 -20.47 22.68 -4.95
N ILE A 529 -21.23 21.82 -4.27
CA ILE A 529 -20.80 20.48 -3.90
C ILE A 529 -20.44 19.68 -5.16
N ARG A 530 -19.30 19.01 -5.12
CA ARG A 530 -18.74 18.17 -6.19
C ARG A 530 -18.53 16.73 -5.74
N GLU A 531 -18.21 16.55 -4.46
CA GLU A 531 -18.04 15.24 -3.85
C GLU A 531 -18.87 15.13 -2.58
N LEU A 532 -19.66 14.07 -2.51
CA LEU A 532 -20.46 13.72 -1.35
C LEU A 532 -20.27 12.25 -1.00
N ASN A 533 -19.65 11.99 0.15
CA ASN A 533 -19.52 10.63 0.68
C ASN A 533 -20.36 10.48 1.94
N LEU A 534 -21.37 9.62 1.84
CA LEU A 534 -22.33 9.27 2.89
C LEU A 534 -22.41 7.75 3.07
N SER A 535 -21.30 7.02 2.81
CA SER A 535 -21.26 5.57 2.99
C SER A 535 -21.61 5.18 4.42
N ASN A 536 -22.37 4.09 4.60
CA ASN A 536 -22.87 3.59 5.88
C ASN A 536 -23.77 4.57 6.64
N CYS A 537 -24.35 5.58 5.98
CA CYS A 537 -25.43 6.39 6.55
C CYS A 537 -26.76 5.65 6.34
N ILE A 538 -27.01 4.62 7.16
CA ILE A 538 -28.10 3.65 7.02
C ILE A 538 -29.52 4.23 7.03
N ASN A 539 -29.69 5.48 7.48
CA ASN A 539 -30.99 6.17 7.53
C ASN A 539 -31.27 7.04 6.28
N LEU A 540 -30.46 6.91 5.23
CA LEU A 540 -30.69 7.56 3.94
C LEU A 540 -31.49 6.64 3.02
N GLY A 541 -32.62 7.13 2.54
CA GLY A 541 -33.50 6.47 1.59
C GLY A 541 -33.69 7.27 0.29
N ASP A 542 -34.68 6.87 -0.51
CA ASP A 542 -34.88 7.42 -1.86
C ASP A 542 -35.15 8.94 -1.87
N ALA A 543 -35.73 9.49 -0.79
CA ALA A 543 -36.02 10.92 -0.68
C ALA A 543 -34.74 11.78 -0.73
N SER A 544 -33.64 11.28 -0.17
CA SER A 544 -32.32 11.91 -0.28
C SER A 544 -31.85 12.03 -1.72
N ILE A 545 -32.01 10.96 -2.49
CA ILE A 545 -31.53 10.88 -3.87
C ILE A 545 -32.35 11.76 -4.80
N ILE A 546 -33.67 11.76 -4.63
CA ILE A 546 -34.58 12.66 -5.33
C ILE A 546 -34.10 14.10 -5.09
N LYS A 547 -33.82 14.47 -3.84
CA LYS A 547 -33.37 15.83 -3.52
C LYS A 547 -32.01 16.17 -4.10
N LEU A 548 -31.05 15.23 -4.11
CA LEU A 548 -29.77 15.40 -4.78
C LEU A 548 -29.97 15.70 -6.27
N SER A 549 -30.85 14.95 -6.93
CA SER A 549 -31.13 15.12 -8.36
C SER A 549 -31.76 16.47 -8.71
N GLU A 550 -32.57 17.03 -7.82
CA GLU A 550 -33.20 18.33 -8.03
C GLU A 550 -32.25 19.53 -7.81
N ARG A 551 -31.21 19.37 -6.99
CA ARG A 551 -30.46 20.51 -6.42
C ARG A 551 -28.97 20.53 -6.71
N CYS A 552 -28.37 19.42 -7.13
CA CYS A 552 -26.91 19.29 -7.26
C CYS A 552 -26.47 19.16 -8.72
N PRO A 553 -26.42 20.25 -9.50
CA PRO A 553 -26.07 20.20 -10.92
C PRO A 553 -24.58 19.90 -11.19
N ASN A 554 -23.70 20.07 -10.20
CA ASN A 554 -22.24 19.95 -10.36
C ASN A 554 -21.64 18.79 -9.53
N LEU A 555 -22.47 17.82 -9.12
CA LEU A 555 -22.02 16.69 -8.31
C LEU A 555 -21.36 15.66 -9.22
N ASN A 556 -20.06 15.42 -9.00
CA ASN A 556 -19.26 14.52 -9.82
C ASN A 556 -19.05 13.16 -9.13
N TYR A 557 -18.94 13.14 -7.81
CA TYR A 557 -18.65 11.93 -7.03
C TYR A 557 -19.68 11.75 -5.92
N LEU A 558 -20.34 10.59 -5.91
CA LEU A 558 -21.35 10.23 -4.91
C LEU A 558 -21.06 8.84 -4.36
N ASN A 559 -20.85 8.74 -3.05
CA ASN A 559 -20.71 7.46 -2.36
C ASN A 559 -21.87 7.24 -1.38
N LEU A 560 -22.64 6.19 -1.61
CA LEU A 560 -23.81 5.74 -0.84
C LEU A 560 -23.70 4.25 -0.49
N ARG A 561 -22.48 3.74 -0.39
CA ARG A 561 -22.21 2.36 0.01
C ARG A 561 -22.95 2.01 1.30
N ASN A 562 -23.58 0.84 1.35
CA ASN A 562 -24.32 0.32 2.50
C ASN A 562 -25.43 1.27 3.01
N CYS A 563 -26.00 2.12 2.15
CA CYS A 563 -27.24 2.83 2.45
C CYS A 563 -28.44 1.91 2.17
N GLU A 564 -28.76 1.04 3.14
CA GLU A 564 -29.70 -0.08 2.98
C GLU A 564 -31.15 0.33 2.67
N GLN A 565 -31.55 1.57 2.94
CA GLN A 565 -32.90 2.07 2.67
C GLN A 565 -33.08 2.59 1.23
N LEU A 566 -32.04 2.53 0.40
CA LEU A 566 -32.11 2.89 -1.03
C LEU A 566 -32.74 1.77 -1.85
N THR A 567 -33.69 2.14 -2.71
CA THR A 567 -34.37 1.25 -3.64
C THR A 567 -34.21 1.71 -5.09
N ASP A 568 -34.69 0.91 -6.04
CA ASP A 568 -34.66 1.25 -7.47
C ASP A 568 -35.35 2.58 -7.79
N MET A 569 -36.34 2.98 -6.98
CA MET A 569 -37.01 4.26 -7.14
C MET A 569 -36.04 5.42 -6.96
N GLY A 570 -35.20 5.40 -5.93
CA GLY A 570 -34.16 6.41 -5.72
C GLY A 570 -33.09 6.37 -6.80
N ILE A 571 -32.61 5.18 -7.17
CA ILE A 571 -31.58 5.03 -8.22
C ILE A 571 -32.05 5.57 -9.57
N GLY A 572 -33.34 5.41 -9.90
CA GLY A 572 -33.92 6.02 -11.11
C GLY A 572 -33.73 7.54 -11.19
N TYR A 573 -33.56 8.24 -10.06
CA TYR A 573 -33.24 9.67 -10.02
C TYR A 573 -31.74 9.96 -10.05
N ILE A 574 -30.85 9.03 -9.68
CA ILE A 574 -29.40 9.20 -9.85
C ILE A 574 -29.06 9.44 -11.31
N VAL A 575 -29.76 8.76 -12.22
CA VAL A 575 -29.55 8.92 -13.66
C VAL A 575 -29.87 10.34 -14.16
N SER A 576 -30.68 11.10 -13.40
CA SER A 576 -30.98 12.50 -13.71
C SER A 576 -29.87 13.47 -13.29
N ILE A 577 -28.83 12.99 -12.59
CA ILE A 577 -27.67 13.79 -12.18
C ILE A 577 -26.60 13.69 -13.26
N PHE A 578 -26.76 14.47 -14.33
CA PHE A 578 -25.93 14.37 -15.53
C PHE A 578 -24.44 14.72 -15.32
N SER A 579 -24.05 15.29 -14.18
CA SER A 579 -22.67 15.61 -13.84
C SER A 579 -21.90 14.46 -13.18
N LEU A 580 -22.57 13.35 -12.82
CA LEU A 580 -21.91 12.26 -12.11
C LEU A 580 -20.90 11.53 -12.99
N ILE A 581 -19.65 11.49 -12.50
CA ILE A 581 -18.51 10.77 -13.07
C ILE A 581 -18.29 9.45 -12.32
N SER A 582 -18.54 9.45 -11.00
CA SER A 582 -18.32 8.31 -10.13
C SER A 582 -19.47 8.10 -9.16
N VAL A 583 -19.94 6.85 -9.07
CA VAL A 583 -20.99 6.45 -8.13
C VAL A 583 -20.63 5.11 -7.48
N ASP A 584 -20.70 5.07 -6.14
CA ASP A 584 -20.60 3.84 -5.35
C ASP A 584 -21.94 3.58 -4.65
N LEU A 585 -22.60 2.48 -5.03
CA LEU A 585 -23.85 1.96 -4.48
C LEU A 585 -23.66 0.57 -3.88
N SER A 586 -22.42 0.19 -3.57
CA SER A 586 -22.13 -1.16 -3.09
C SER A 586 -22.88 -1.47 -1.79
N GLY A 587 -23.41 -2.69 -1.66
CA GLY A 587 -24.16 -3.14 -0.50
C GLY A 587 -25.53 -2.50 -0.30
N THR A 588 -26.10 -1.87 -1.34
CA THR A 588 -27.50 -1.40 -1.33
C THR A 588 -28.46 -2.53 -1.80
N VAL A 589 -29.76 -2.35 -1.58
CA VAL A 589 -30.79 -3.38 -1.88
C VAL A 589 -31.39 -3.21 -3.29
N ILE A 590 -30.58 -2.73 -4.23
CA ILE A 590 -31.03 -2.38 -5.59
C ILE A 590 -31.26 -3.62 -6.46
N SER A 591 -32.25 -3.54 -7.34
CA SER A 591 -32.54 -4.52 -8.39
C SER A 591 -32.21 -3.96 -9.78
N ASN A 592 -32.55 -4.69 -10.84
CA ASN A 592 -32.17 -4.32 -12.20
C ASN A 592 -32.92 -3.09 -12.75
N GLN A 593 -34.01 -2.64 -12.11
CA GLN A 593 -34.90 -1.62 -12.67
C GLN A 593 -34.38 -0.18 -12.50
N GLY A 594 -33.44 0.05 -11.59
CA GLY A 594 -32.94 1.40 -11.27
C GLY A 594 -32.15 2.09 -12.39
N PHE A 595 -31.49 1.34 -13.26
CA PHE A 595 -30.60 1.87 -14.31
C PHE A 595 -31.22 1.91 -15.72
N CYS A 596 -32.54 1.71 -15.83
CA CYS A 596 -33.18 1.50 -17.13
C CYS A 596 -33.43 2.77 -17.97
N LYS A 597 -33.02 3.97 -17.53
CA LYS A 597 -33.39 5.23 -18.18
C LYS A 597 -32.32 6.31 -18.08
N GLY A 598 -31.54 6.52 -19.14
CA GLY A 598 -30.74 7.73 -19.36
C GLY A 598 -29.25 7.46 -19.53
N SER A 599 -28.61 8.26 -20.39
CA SER A 599 -27.17 8.19 -20.61
C SER A 599 -26.44 8.89 -19.48
N LEU A 600 -25.46 8.22 -18.88
CA LEU A 600 -24.56 8.82 -17.90
C LEU A 600 -23.18 8.98 -18.51
N ILE A 601 -22.49 10.07 -18.16
CA ILE A 601 -21.05 10.23 -18.39
C ILE A 601 -20.23 9.52 -17.31
N LEU A 602 -20.72 8.35 -16.88
CA LEU A 602 -20.14 7.62 -15.76
C LEU A 602 -18.86 6.92 -16.19
N GLU A 603 -17.77 7.23 -15.50
CA GLU A 603 -16.47 6.59 -15.68
C GLU A 603 -16.26 5.51 -14.62
N HIS A 604 -16.82 5.68 -13.42
CA HIS A 604 -16.62 4.76 -12.30
C HIS A 604 -17.95 4.34 -11.68
N LEU A 605 -18.20 3.03 -11.66
CA LEU A 605 -19.37 2.44 -11.01
C LEU A 605 -18.97 1.29 -10.10
N ASP A 606 -19.41 1.36 -8.85
CA ASP A 606 -19.37 0.24 -7.91
C ASP A 606 -20.79 -0.16 -7.50
N VAL A 607 -21.20 -1.37 -7.85
CA VAL A 607 -22.47 -1.99 -7.44
C VAL A 607 -22.22 -3.35 -6.76
N SER A 608 -21.06 -3.47 -6.11
CA SER A 608 -20.66 -4.70 -5.42
C SER A 608 -21.63 -5.04 -4.30
N TYR A 609 -21.78 -6.32 -3.97
CA TYR A 609 -22.63 -6.85 -2.90
C TYR A 609 -24.14 -6.57 -3.08
N CYS A 610 -24.56 -6.09 -4.25
CA CYS A 610 -25.97 -5.91 -4.60
C CYS A 610 -26.55 -7.24 -5.11
N ARG A 611 -26.90 -8.14 -4.18
CA ARG A 611 -27.24 -9.56 -4.46
C ARG A 611 -28.46 -9.78 -5.37
N GLN A 612 -29.30 -8.76 -5.56
CA GLN A 612 -30.49 -8.86 -6.41
C GLN A 612 -30.17 -8.62 -7.89
N LEU A 613 -29.02 -8.02 -8.20
CA LEU A 613 -28.60 -7.74 -9.57
C LEU A 613 -28.35 -9.04 -10.35
N SER A 614 -28.72 -9.00 -11.63
CA SER A 614 -28.47 -10.07 -12.61
C SER A 614 -28.02 -9.45 -13.93
N ASP A 615 -27.86 -10.25 -14.98
CA ASP A 615 -27.37 -9.81 -16.30
C ASP A 615 -28.04 -8.54 -16.87
N GLU A 616 -29.28 -8.24 -16.49
CA GLU A 616 -30.00 -7.04 -16.92
C GLU A 616 -29.30 -5.72 -16.53
N ILE A 617 -28.59 -5.66 -15.37
CA ILE A 617 -27.82 -4.46 -15.02
C ILE A 617 -26.69 -4.22 -16.01
N ILE A 618 -25.95 -5.28 -16.35
CA ILE A 618 -24.82 -5.20 -17.27
C ILE A 618 -25.31 -4.83 -18.67
N LYS A 619 -26.47 -5.35 -19.10
CA LYS A 619 -27.12 -4.94 -20.34
C LYS A 619 -27.42 -3.44 -20.34
N ALA A 620 -28.02 -2.92 -19.26
CA ALA A 620 -28.29 -1.49 -19.14
C ALA A 620 -27.00 -0.66 -19.17
N LEU A 621 -25.96 -1.08 -18.46
CA LEU A 621 -24.66 -0.39 -18.46
C LEU A 621 -24.00 -0.40 -19.84
N ALA A 622 -24.03 -1.53 -20.56
CA ALA A 622 -23.50 -1.63 -21.92
C ALA A 622 -24.24 -0.75 -22.94
N ILE A 623 -25.49 -0.36 -22.66
CA ILE A 623 -26.29 0.54 -23.51
C ILE A 623 -26.05 2.01 -23.13
N TYR A 624 -26.04 2.33 -21.83
CA TYR A 624 -26.12 3.71 -21.35
C TYR A 624 -24.81 4.28 -20.78
N CYS A 625 -23.84 3.43 -20.41
CA CYS A 625 -22.59 3.79 -19.72
C CYS A 625 -21.35 3.30 -20.50
N ILE A 626 -21.26 3.66 -21.78
CA ILE A 626 -20.19 3.19 -22.67
C ILE A 626 -18.80 3.79 -22.34
N SER A 627 -18.75 4.87 -21.56
CA SER A 627 -17.52 5.55 -21.14
C SER A 627 -16.91 4.98 -19.86
N LEU A 628 -17.42 3.86 -19.34
CA LEU A 628 -16.91 3.25 -18.11
C LEU A 628 -15.43 2.88 -18.23
N THR A 629 -14.65 3.37 -17.27
CA THR A 629 -13.23 3.05 -17.09
C THR A 629 -13.01 2.14 -15.89
N SER A 630 -13.91 2.14 -14.91
CA SER A 630 -13.88 1.24 -13.75
C SER A 630 -15.27 0.70 -13.45
N LEU A 631 -15.41 -0.62 -13.37
CA LEU A 631 -16.63 -1.30 -12.96
C LEU A 631 -16.34 -2.35 -11.88
N SER A 632 -17.08 -2.31 -10.79
CA SER A 632 -17.09 -3.37 -9.79
C SER A 632 -18.50 -3.96 -9.65
N VAL A 633 -18.60 -5.27 -9.86
CA VAL A 633 -19.80 -6.08 -9.63
C VAL A 633 -19.52 -7.24 -8.68
N ALA A 634 -18.49 -7.09 -7.84
CA ALA A 634 -18.07 -8.11 -6.91
C ALA A 634 -19.22 -8.51 -5.97
N GLY A 635 -19.40 -9.80 -5.71
CA GLY A 635 -20.46 -10.27 -4.82
C GLY A 635 -21.87 -10.24 -5.42
N CYS A 636 -22.00 -10.15 -6.75
CA CYS A 636 -23.27 -10.30 -7.47
C CYS A 636 -23.37 -11.72 -8.06
N PRO A 637 -24.00 -12.68 -7.36
CA PRO A 637 -23.93 -14.11 -7.71
C PRO A 637 -24.74 -14.49 -8.94
N LYS A 638 -25.63 -13.63 -9.45
CA LYS A 638 -26.52 -13.92 -10.59
C LYS A 638 -25.99 -13.40 -11.94
N ILE A 639 -24.76 -12.89 -11.98
CA ILE A 639 -24.13 -12.39 -13.22
C ILE A 639 -23.46 -13.56 -13.95
N THR A 640 -23.74 -13.70 -15.23
CA THR A 640 -23.25 -14.78 -16.10
C THR A 640 -22.34 -14.27 -17.22
N ASP A 641 -21.69 -15.19 -17.92
CA ASP A 641 -20.83 -14.87 -19.08
C ASP A 641 -21.59 -14.14 -20.21
N ALA A 642 -22.91 -14.34 -20.33
CA ALA A 642 -23.72 -13.71 -21.37
C ALA A 642 -23.82 -12.18 -21.18
N ALA A 643 -23.97 -11.73 -19.93
CA ALA A 643 -23.91 -10.29 -19.62
C ALA A 643 -22.55 -9.71 -19.96
N MET A 644 -21.49 -10.42 -19.60
CA MET A 644 -20.14 -9.90 -19.77
C MET A 644 -19.67 -9.90 -21.22
N GLU A 645 -20.20 -10.79 -22.05
CA GLU A 645 -20.06 -10.71 -23.51
C GLU A 645 -20.55 -9.34 -24.02
N LEU A 646 -21.73 -8.89 -23.58
CA LEU A 646 -22.28 -7.58 -23.94
C LEU A 646 -21.47 -6.42 -23.39
N LEU A 647 -20.97 -6.53 -22.15
CA LEU A 647 -20.08 -5.53 -21.55
C LEU A 647 -18.81 -5.38 -22.40
N SER A 648 -18.12 -6.48 -22.70
CA SER A 648 -16.87 -6.47 -23.46
C SER A 648 -17.06 -5.92 -24.88
N ALA A 649 -18.22 -6.16 -25.49
CA ALA A 649 -18.55 -5.67 -26.82
C ALA A 649 -18.86 -4.15 -26.90
N LYS A 650 -19.06 -3.47 -25.77
CA LYS A 650 -19.48 -2.05 -25.73
C LYS A 650 -18.57 -1.15 -24.90
N CYS A 651 -18.06 -1.63 -23.77
CA CYS A 651 -17.25 -0.86 -22.82
C CYS A 651 -15.74 -1.01 -23.11
N HIS A 652 -15.29 -0.50 -24.25
CA HIS A 652 -13.90 -0.64 -24.72
C HIS A 652 -12.87 0.17 -23.91
N TYR A 653 -13.33 1.17 -23.14
CA TYR A 653 -12.48 2.03 -22.31
C TYR A 653 -12.25 1.49 -20.89
N LEU A 654 -12.69 0.26 -20.61
CA LEU A 654 -12.59 -0.34 -19.29
C LEU A 654 -11.13 -0.61 -18.93
N HIS A 655 -10.66 0.00 -17.85
CA HIS A 655 -9.32 -0.16 -17.30
C HIS A 655 -9.30 -1.06 -16.07
N ILE A 656 -10.38 -1.03 -15.27
CA ILE A 656 -10.47 -1.76 -14.00
C ILE A 656 -11.80 -2.52 -13.99
N LEU A 657 -11.71 -3.83 -13.74
CA LEU A 657 -12.87 -4.69 -13.58
C LEU A 657 -12.72 -5.56 -12.33
N ASP A 658 -13.70 -5.53 -11.44
CA ASP A 658 -13.79 -6.43 -10.29
C ASP A 658 -15.07 -7.28 -10.40
N ILE A 659 -14.87 -8.59 -10.60
CA ILE A 659 -15.89 -9.64 -10.71
C ILE A 659 -15.79 -10.64 -9.56
N SER A 660 -15.10 -10.29 -8.48
CA SER A 660 -14.83 -11.21 -7.37
C SER A 660 -16.14 -11.74 -6.75
N GLY A 661 -16.25 -13.05 -6.51
CA GLY A 661 -17.47 -13.67 -5.99
C GLY A 661 -18.62 -13.80 -7.00
N CYS A 662 -18.44 -13.44 -8.27
CA CYS A 662 -19.40 -13.80 -9.31
C CYS A 662 -19.26 -15.29 -9.66
N ILE A 663 -20.00 -16.14 -8.93
CA ILE A 663 -19.82 -17.59 -8.96
C ILE A 663 -20.26 -18.28 -10.25
N LEU A 664 -21.05 -17.61 -11.11
CA LEU A 664 -21.56 -18.18 -12.38
C LEU A 664 -20.67 -17.85 -13.59
N LEU A 665 -19.59 -17.08 -13.39
CA LEU A 665 -18.64 -16.76 -14.46
C LEU A 665 -17.68 -17.92 -14.71
N THR A 666 -17.47 -18.25 -15.97
CA THR A 666 -16.55 -19.32 -16.41
C THR A 666 -15.40 -18.74 -17.21
N ASP A 667 -14.47 -19.57 -17.69
CA ASP A 667 -13.37 -19.13 -18.57
C ASP A 667 -13.81 -18.27 -19.77
N LYS A 668 -15.07 -18.41 -20.21
CA LYS A 668 -15.66 -17.62 -21.29
C LYS A 668 -15.60 -16.11 -21.02
N ILE A 669 -15.65 -15.67 -19.76
CA ILE A 669 -15.46 -14.25 -19.42
C ILE A 669 -14.12 -13.71 -19.92
N LEU A 670 -13.05 -14.47 -19.71
CA LEU A 670 -11.70 -14.03 -20.02
C LEU A 670 -11.51 -13.95 -21.54
N GLU A 671 -12.06 -14.91 -22.28
CA GLU A 671 -12.09 -14.86 -23.75
C GLU A 671 -12.85 -13.65 -24.29
N ASN A 672 -13.97 -13.29 -23.67
CA ASN A 672 -14.75 -12.11 -24.06
C ASN A 672 -13.99 -10.81 -23.77
N LEU A 673 -13.37 -10.70 -22.58
CA LEU A 673 -12.58 -9.52 -22.20
C LEU A 673 -11.36 -9.33 -23.11
N GLU A 674 -10.65 -10.40 -23.47
CA GLU A 674 -9.50 -10.36 -24.40
C GLU A 674 -9.89 -9.84 -25.79
N ARG A 675 -11.15 -10.04 -26.22
CA ARG A 675 -11.64 -9.60 -27.54
C ARG A 675 -12.13 -8.16 -27.56
N GLY A 676 -12.57 -7.64 -26.44
CA GLY A 676 -13.35 -6.40 -26.38
C GLY A 676 -12.77 -5.28 -25.51
N CYS A 677 -11.93 -5.60 -24.53
CA CYS A 677 -11.44 -4.66 -23.52
C CYS A 677 -9.92 -4.47 -23.60
N ASP A 678 -9.43 -3.94 -24.72
CA ASP A 678 -7.99 -3.75 -25.00
C ASP A 678 -7.25 -2.84 -24.00
N GLN A 679 -7.99 -2.00 -23.25
CA GLN A 679 -7.44 -1.07 -22.27
C GLN A 679 -7.44 -1.62 -20.84
N LEU A 680 -7.83 -2.87 -20.62
CA LEU A 680 -7.96 -3.46 -19.29
C LEU A 680 -6.58 -3.61 -18.63
N ARG A 681 -6.41 -3.00 -17.46
CA ARG A 681 -5.15 -3.00 -16.70
C ARG A 681 -5.25 -3.80 -15.42
N ILE A 682 -6.39 -3.75 -14.74
CA ILE A 682 -6.60 -4.37 -13.44
C ILE A 682 -7.84 -5.27 -13.52
N LEU A 683 -7.64 -6.56 -13.28
CA LEU A 683 -8.73 -7.53 -13.20
C LEU A 683 -8.71 -8.24 -11.84
N LYS A 684 -9.81 -8.14 -11.10
CA LYS A 684 -10.01 -8.85 -9.83
C LYS A 684 -11.09 -9.90 -10.01
N MET A 685 -10.76 -11.14 -9.69
CA MET A 685 -11.61 -12.31 -9.86
C MET A 685 -11.34 -13.32 -8.74
N ARG A 686 -11.35 -12.82 -7.50
CA ARG A 686 -11.22 -13.66 -6.32
C ARG A 686 -12.54 -14.40 -6.08
N TYR A 687 -12.46 -15.63 -5.63
CA TYR A 687 -13.61 -16.48 -5.33
C TYR A 687 -14.50 -16.78 -6.55
N CYS A 688 -13.89 -16.89 -7.73
CA CYS A 688 -14.56 -17.25 -8.98
C CYS A 688 -14.26 -18.72 -9.30
N LYS A 689 -14.97 -19.64 -8.61
CA LYS A 689 -14.70 -21.09 -8.63
C LYS A 689 -14.71 -21.77 -10.01
N HIS A 690 -15.39 -21.17 -10.99
CA HIS A 690 -15.53 -21.73 -12.35
C HIS A 690 -14.56 -21.11 -13.37
N ILE A 691 -13.68 -20.21 -12.94
CA ILE A 691 -12.56 -19.72 -13.74
C ILE A 691 -11.34 -20.58 -13.42
N SER A 692 -10.82 -21.27 -14.43
CA SER A 692 -9.66 -22.14 -14.33
C SER A 692 -8.37 -21.35 -14.13
N GLU A 693 -7.42 -21.96 -13.43
CA GLU A 693 -6.08 -21.39 -13.22
C GLU A 693 -5.36 -21.19 -14.57
N GLU A 694 -5.61 -22.07 -15.54
CA GLU A 694 -5.06 -21.96 -16.89
C GLU A 694 -5.57 -20.71 -17.62
N ALA A 695 -6.88 -20.43 -17.54
CA ALA A 695 -7.45 -19.23 -18.15
C ALA A 695 -6.97 -17.97 -17.43
N ALA A 696 -6.87 -18.01 -16.10
CA ALA A 696 -6.32 -16.91 -15.31
C ALA A 696 -4.86 -16.60 -15.68
N LEU A 697 -4.03 -17.63 -15.84
CA LEU A 697 -2.63 -17.49 -16.26
C LEU A 697 -2.50 -16.86 -17.66
N ARG A 698 -3.37 -17.22 -18.62
CA ARG A 698 -3.40 -16.57 -19.94
C ARG A 698 -3.71 -15.07 -19.82
N MET A 699 -4.73 -14.74 -19.05
CA MET A 699 -5.14 -13.34 -18.81
C MET A 699 -4.05 -12.52 -18.10
N SER A 700 -3.19 -13.13 -17.29
CA SER A 700 -2.08 -12.44 -16.60
C SER A 700 -1.06 -11.78 -17.54
N ALA A 701 -0.98 -12.26 -18.79
CA ALA A 701 -0.14 -11.65 -19.83
C ALA A 701 -0.80 -10.43 -20.49
N PHE A 702 -2.13 -10.30 -20.38
CA PHE A 702 -2.93 -9.23 -20.97
C PHE A 702 -3.08 -8.03 -20.02
N VAL A 703 -3.25 -8.28 -18.72
CA VAL A 703 -3.44 -7.23 -17.70
C VAL A 703 -2.17 -6.90 -16.91
N GLN A 704 -2.07 -5.68 -16.38
CA GLN A 704 -0.92 -5.26 -15.56
C GLN A 704 -0.98 -5.84 -14.14
N HIS A 705 -2.18 -5.98 -13.59
CA HIS A 705 -2.41 -6.51 -12.26
C HIS A 705 -3.63 -7.43 -12.24
N GLN A 706 -3.47 -8.59 -11.61
CA GLN A 706 -4.52 -9.59 -11.49
C GLN A 706 -4.59 -10.11 -10.05
N ASP A 707 -5.81 -10.20 -9.54
CA ASP A 707 -6.13 -10.82 -8.26
C ASP A 707 -7.03 -12.05 -8.52
N TYR A 708 -6.47 -13.25 -8.48
CA TYR A 708 -7.19 -14.50 -8.74
C TYR A 708 -7.28 -15.38 -7.48
N SER A 709 -8.45 -15.96 -7.25
CA SER A 709 -8.63 -17.07 -6.31
C SER A 709 -9.80 -17.96 -6.79
N PRO A 710 -9.62 -19.28 -6.91
CA PRO A 710 -10.69 -20.23 -7.24
C PRO A 710 -11.47 -20.73 -6.01
N GLU A 711 -11.16 -20.22 -4.81
CA GLU A 711 -11.79 -20.67 -3.57
C GLU A 711 -13.29 -20.34 -3.55
N ASP A 712 -14.04 -21.03 -2.69
CA ASP A 712 -15.44 -20.71 -2.48
C ASP A 712 -15.61 -19.28 -1.92
N PRO A 713 -16.69 -18.58 -2.28
CA PRO A 713 -16.97 -17.26 -1.73
C PRO A 713 -17.13 -17.35 -0.21
N PRO A 714 -16.38 -16.54 0.56
CA PRO A 714 -16.55 -16.50 2.00
C PRO A 714 -17.93 -15.99 2.42
N HIS A 715 -18.41 -16.44 3.59
CA HIS A 715 -19.77 -16.16 4.07
C HIS A 715 -20.14 -14.67 4.18
N TRP A 716 -19.17 -13.76 4.29
CA TRP A 716 -19.43 -12.31 4.34
C TRP A 716 -19.91 -11.72 3.02
N PHE A 717 -19.81 -12.46 1.89
CA PHE A 717 -20.55 -12.13 0.68
C PHE A 717 -22.08 -12.25 0.88
N GLY A 718 -22.52 -13.00 1.88
CA GLY A 718 -23.92 -13.19 2.27
C GLY A 718 -24.73 -14.13 1.38
N TYR A 719 -24.03 -14.98 0.63
CA TYR A 719 -24.59 -16.13 -0.06
C TYR A 719 -23.66 -17.35 0.11
N ASP A 720 -24.19 -18.55 -0.08
CA ASP A 720 -23.42 -19.80 -0.01
C ASP A 720 -22.63 -20.09 -1.31
N CYS A 721 -21.90 -21.20 -1.35
CA CYS A 721 -21.15 -21.60 -2.55
C CYS A 721 -22.03 -21.86 -3.80
N GLU A 722 -23.35 -21.95 -3.64
CA GLU A 722 -24.33 -22.09 -4.73
C GLU A 722 -25.00 -20.75 -5.11
N GLY A 723 -24.67 -19.65 -4.42
CA GLY A 723 -25.24 -18.33 -4.66
C GLY A 723 -26.59 -18.11 -4.01
N LYS A 724 -27.02 -19.00 -3.10
CA LYS A 724 -28.25 -18.82 -2.33
C LYS A 724 -27.98 -17.90 -1.16
N SER A 725 -28.87 -16.93 -0.96
CA SER A 725 -28.76 -15.95 0.13
C SER A 725 -28.76 -16.64 1.49
N LEU A 726 -27.82 -16.25 2.36
CA LEU A 726 -27.78 -16.71 3.75
C LEU A 726 -28.76 -15.87 4.59
N THR A 727 -29.53 -16.50 5.49
CA THR A 727 -30.56 -15.84 6.32
C THR A 727 -29.99 -15.12 7.54
N GLU A 728 -28.75 -15.43 7.95
CA GLU A 728 -28.02 -14.74 9.00
C GLU A 728 -26.69 -14.26 8.44
N CYS A 729 -26.62 -13.00 7.98
CA CYS A 729 -25.34 -12.32 7.92
C CYS A 729 -25.04 -11.82 9.33
N PRO A 730 -23.98 -12.28 10.02
CA PRO A 730 -23.49 -11.53 11.15
C PRO A 730 -23.19 -10.12 10.66
N THR A 731 -23.60 -9.11 11.43
CA THR A 731 -23.18 -7.72 11.25
C THR A 731 -21.66 -7.70 11.33
N VAL A 732 -20.99 -7.89 10.20
CA VAL A 732 -19.55 -7.81 10.12
C VAL A 732 -19.25 -6.32 10.26
N ASP A 733 -18.68 -5.93 11.40
CA ASP A 733 -17.84 -4.74 11.49
C ASP A 733 -16.92 -4.80 10.28
N PHE A 734 -17.23 -4.02 9.24
CA PHE A 734 -16.37 -3.83 8.09
C PHE A 734 -15.08 -3.21 8.63
N GLU A 735 -14.15 -4.04 9.09
CA GLU A 735 -12.79 -3.59 9.33
C GLU A 735 -12.30 -3.01 8.00
N LEU A 736 -12.08 -1.70 8.05
CA LEU A 736 -11.58 -0.74 7.05
C LEU A 736 -10.24 -1.11 6.37
N LYS A 737 -9.96 -2.40 6.12
CA LYS A 737 -8.62 -2.85 5.69
C LYS A 737 -8.51 -3.50 4.33
N TYR A 738 -9.60 -3.82 3.62
CA TYR A 738 -9.47 -4.65 2.40
C TYR A 738 -10.18 -4.20 1.12
N HIS A 739 -10.79 -3.02 1.08
CA HIS A 739 -11.21 -2.43 -0.19
C HIS A 739 -10.77 -0.97 -0.27
N HIS A 740 -9.55 -0.75 -0.77
CA HIS A 740 -9.23 0.52 -1.41
C HIS A 740 -10.15 0.63 -2.62
N SER A 741 -11.19 1.46 -2.51
CA SER A 741 -11.89 1.92 -3.70
C SER A 741 -10.87 2.69 -4.56
N VAL A 742 -11.01 2.61 -5.89
CA VAL A 742 -10.18 3.40 -6.82
C VAL A 742 -10.29 4.90 -6.48
N VAL A 743 -11.42 5.33 -5.90
CA VAL A 743 -11.68 6.70 -5.44
C VAL A 743 -10.80 7.07 -4.22
N ASP A 744 -10.55 6.16 -3.27
CA ASP A 744 -9.66 6.44 -2.14
C ASP A 744 -8.19 6.60 -2.56
N SER A 745 -7.76 5.90 -3.62
CA SER A 745 -6.42 6.10 -4.20
C SER A 745 -6.27 7.42 -4.95
N PHE A 746 -7.35 8.00 -5.50
CA PHE A 746 -7.32 9.36 -6.06
C PHE A 746 -7.29 10.43 -4.95
N LEU A 747 -7.86 10.15 -3.78
CA LEU A 747 -7.85 11.05 -2.62
C LEU A 747 -6.49 11.22 -1.92
N GLU A 748 -5.53 10.29 -2.12
CA GLU A 748 -4.16 10.43 -1.60
C GLU A 748 -3.20 11.16 -2.55
N VAL A 749 -3.55 11.32 -3.83
CA VAL A 749 -2.61 11.85 -4.84
C VAL A 749 -2.69 13.38 -4.98
N ASP A 750 -3.81 14.01 -4.62
CA ASP A 750 -4.00 15.46 -4.80
C ASP A 750 -3.35 16.36 -3.73
N ASP A 751 -2.89 15.82 -2.60
CA ASP A 751 -2.19 16.64 -1.58
C ASP A 751 -0.74 17.01 -1.98
N SER A 752 -0.24 16.50 -3.12
CA SER A 752 1.12 16.81 -3.62
C SER A 752 1.19 17.84 -4.75
N ASN A 753 0.07 18.16 -5.42
CA ASN A 753 0.06 19.07 -6.58
C ASN A 753 -0.51 20.47 -6.30
N GLU A 754 -1.03 20.77 -5.10
CA GLU A 754 -1.45 22.13 -4.73
C GLU A 754 -0.29 23.03 -4.23
N ILE A 755 0.98 22.58 -4.27
CA ILE A 755 2.14 23.36 -3.82
C ILE A 755 2.67 24.32 -4.90
N THR A 756 2.18 24.26 -6.15
CA THR A 756 2.51 25.25 -7.19
C THR A 756 1.29 26.06 -7.60
N GLY A 757 1.08 27.16 -6.88
CA GLY A 757 0.28 28.31 -7.25
C GLY A 757 0.87 29.57 -6.63
#